data_AF-A0A9E3U6A4-F1
#
_entry.id   AF-A0A9E3U6A4-F1
#
_cell.length_a   1.000
_cell.length_b   1.000
_cell.length_c   1.000
_cell.angle_alpha   90.00
_cell.angle_beta   90.00
_cell.angle_gamma   90.00
#
_symmetry.space_group_name_H-M   'P 1'
#
loop_
_entity.id
_entity.type
_entity.pdbx_description
1 polymer ?
#
loop_
_entity_poly.entity_id
_entity_poly.type
_entity_poly.pdbx_seq_one_letter_code
_entity_poly.pdbx_strand_id
1 'polypeptide(L)'
;MILSRIWYLILAILLAAAYYIVSLAVGQYNRRNAAAMDETLKADSQVVSWAMQVDARRRLDVLLLAAVDPNVAKSLKGANGKEQVPTASKEEGAKALRAFNDKLPAEYKNDVLFVADREGRLVAQIGYDSVVAFPEFELGGYAAVFDALHGFLRDDTWVWGGRIARVVTRPVEDEVGQPPLGAVIGLRWVDSGFAKEIGKRTRTNIAFFALGQHVASAASTEGFEENSLEALGGDLKAVGEDKQFRETGRTDVRPLGTDDKGGVLFVRLPGDAWELGAGFAVARQKVSIASPLGFINGADDQDKKNVKLWLVGVIAFGALLFGMLFSFLEHSMPMREMAAQAGKLKKGDLDVLQLPRFRGGYRSIATDINNGIQRVIEKGGGTARKPADLESILGPVPAQPNMSAFSFPMPDASSPPQTAPNLGAPFPNAPAPAVSPPAPSAPNNRFPGSAPQAAPSRPGAPNAPPAAPSRPGGTPGAGVAGQPMFGNERTMAMPGGSPPAFGQAAPPPAAGAPVGAQSATVAASPGANKMSAATSPAPFPPQGGPAKAPKDEDEQTMVAQPSADLIAATGGHAAANDPAAEWHQVYEEFLRTKRECGEPTEGLTFEKFQQTLKKNRDALMQRHGCKRVKFSVYVKEGRASLKATPVRE
;
A
#
# COMPACT_ATOMS: atom_id res chain seq x y z
N MET A 1 38.03 17.87 31.73
CA MET A 1 36.61 18.16 31.48
C MET A 1 36.16 17.98 30.03
N ILE A 2 36.98 17.41 29.14
CA ILE A 2 36.78 17.48 27.68
C ILE A 2 36.57 16.08 27.09
N LEU A 3 37.39 15.08 27.45
CA LEU A 3 37.28 13.73 26.86
C LEU A 3 35.97 13.06 27.28
N SER A 4 35.60 13.15 28.57
CA SER A 4 34.31 12.65 29.07
C SER A 4 33.12 13.34 28.40
N ARG A 5 33.15 14.67 28.25
CA ARG A 5 32.06 15.44 27.62
C ARG A 5 31.92 15.17 26.13
N ILE A 6 33.03 15.01 25.40
CA ILE A 6 33.03 14.57 24.00
C ILE A 6 32.46 13.15 23.90
N TRP A 7 32.81 12.25 24.82
CA TRP A 7 32.25 10.89 24.83
C TRP A 7 30.73 10.87 25.05
N TYR A 8 30.21 11.65 26.01
CA TYR A 8 28.77 11.79 26.20
C TYR A 8 28.06 12.41 24.99
N LEU A 9 28.70 13.37 24.31
CA LEU A 9 28.17 13.95 23.06
C LEU A 9 28.11 12.90 21.93
N ILE A 10 29.15 12.06 21.78
CA ILE A 10 29.18 10.95 20.82
C ILE A 10 28.05 9.95 21.12
N LEU A 11 27.87 9.55 22.40
CA LEU A 11 26.77 8.66 22.79
C LEU A 11 25.39 9.27 22.52
N ALA A 12 25.20 10.57 22.76
CA ALA A 12 23.95 11.26 22.45
C ALA A 12 23.66 11.30 20.93
N ILE A 13 24.69 11.55 20.11
CA ILE A 13 24.58 11.52 18.64
C ILE A 13 24.24 10.11 18.14
N LEU A 14 24.89 9.07 18.69
CA LEU A 14 24.61 7.67 18.34
C LEU A 14 23.19 7.25 18.74
N LEU A 15 22.70 7.69 19.90
CA LEU A 15 21.32 7.43 20.35
C LEU A 15 20.30 8.13 19.45
N ALA A 16 20.54 9.40 19.08
CA ALA A 16 19.70 10.13 18.15
C ALA A 16 19.68 9.49 16.75
N ALA A 17 20.84 9.03 16.26
CA ALA A 17 20.94 8.31 14.98
C ALA A 17 20.20 6.97 15.03
N ALA A 18 20.31 6.20 16.12
CA ALA A 18 19.57 4.95 16.30
C ALA A 18 18.05 5.18 16.31
N TYR A 19 17.56 6.18 17.06
CA TYR A 19 16.15 6.55 17.07
C TYR A 19 15.64 6.98 15.69
N TYR A 20 16.44 7.75 14.94
CA TYR A 20 16.12 8.16 13.57
C TYR A 20 16.04 6.97 12.62
N ILE A 21 16.97 6.02 12.70
CA ILE A 21 16.96 4.79 11.88
C ILE A 21 15.72 3.94 12.15
N VAL A 22 15.35 3.71 13.42
CA VAL A 22 14.13 2.95 13.75
C VAL A 22 12.87 3.71 13.32
N SER A 23 12.84 5.04 13.45
CA SER A 23 11.72 5.87 12.99
C SER A 23 11.54 5.81 11.47
N LEU A 24 12.64 5.83 10.69
CA LEU A 24 12.62 5.59 9.25
C LEU A 24 12.16 4.16 8.92
N ALA A 25 12.60 3.15 9.67
CA ALA A 25 12.21 1.76 9.47
C ALA A 25 10.70 1.57 9.66
N VAL A 26 10.10 2.13 10.71
CA VAL A 26 8.63 2.14 10.91
C VAL A 26 7.92 2.84 9.74
N GLY A 27 8.43 4.00 9.29
CA GLY A 27 7.87 4.71 8.15
C GLY A 27 7.95 3.92 6.83
N GLN A 28 9.03 3.18 6.59
CA GLN A 28 9.18 2.30 5.43
C GLN A 28 8.30 1.05 5.54
N TYR A 29 8.22 0.43 6.72
CA TYR A 29 7.40 -0.75 7.00
C TYR A 29 5.92 -0.44 6.82
N ASN A 30 5.39 0.62 7.44
CA ASN A 30 3.99 1.01 7.31
C ASN A 30 3.61 1.37 5.86
N ARG A 31 4.52 1.97 5.07
CA ARG A 31 4.31 2.20 3.63
C ARG A 31 4.31 0.90 2.81
N ARG A 32 5.21 -0.05 3.12
CA ARG A 32 5.24 -1.37 2.47
C ARG A 32 3.98 -2.18 2.77
N ASN A 33 3.54 -2.21 4.04
CA ASN A 33 2.31 -2.88 4.43
C ASN A 33 1.08 -2.24 3.75
N ALA A 34 1.01 -0.92 3.62
CA ALA A 34 -0.07 -0.24 2.90
C ALA A 34 -0.10 -0.63 1.41
N ALA A 35 1.05 -0.66 0.73
CA ALA A 35 1.14 -1.08 -0.67
C ALA A 35 0.80 -2.58 -0.86
N ALA A 36 1.30 -3.45 0.01
CA ALA A 36 0.97 -4.88 -0.01
C ALA A 36 -0.52 -5.13 0.29
N MET A 37 -1.14 -4.34 1.17
CA MET A 37 -2.58 -4.39 1.45
C MET A 37 -3.40 -3.97 0.22
N ASP A 38 -2.97 -2.95 -0.53
CA ASP A 38 -3.63 -2.51 -1.78
C ASP A 38 -3.60 -3.62 -2.84
N GLU A 39 -2.43 -4.21 -3.10
CA GLU A 39 -2.28 -5.33 -4.02
C GLU A 39 -3.09 -6.55 -3.58
N THR A 40 -3.08 -6.88 -2.28
CA THR A 40 -3.81 -8.03 -1.74
C THR A 40 -5.33 -7.84 -1.80
N LEU A 41 -5.85 -6.64 -1.53
CA LEU A 41 -7.29 -6.35 -1.65
C LEU A 41 -7.76 -6.40 -3.11
N LYS A 42 -6.92 -5.95 -4.05
CA LYS A 42 -7.18 -6.09 -5.49
C LYS A 42 -7.24 -7.55 -5.90
N ALA A 43 -6.28 -8.37 -5.44
CA ALA A 43 -6.27 -9.82 -5.66
C ALA A 43 -7.50 -10.52 -5.03
N ASP A 44 -7.83 -10.23 -3.76
CA ASP A 44 -9.02 -10.75 -3.07
C ASP A 44 -10.29 -10.48 -3.85
N SER A 45 -10.49 -9.24 -4.33
CA SER A 45 -11.67 -8.85 -5.10
C SER A 45 -11.83 -9.66 -6.39
N GLN A 46 -10.72 -10.04 -7.00
CA GLN A 46 -10.68 -10.87 -8.20
C GLN A 46 -10.93 -12.35 -7.89
N VAL A 47 -10.39 -12.87 -6.77
CA VAL A 47 -10.68 -14.22 -6.28
C VAL A 47 -12.15 -14.37 -5.89
N VAL A 48 -12.77 -13.36 -5.26
CA VAL A 48 -14.22 -13.31 -5.00
C VAL A 48 -15.03 -13.27 -6.29
N SER A 49 -14.65 -12.42 -7.25
CA SER A 49 -15.29 -12.37 -8.58
C SER A 49 -15.29 -13.75 -9.25
N TRP A 50 -14.16 -14.45 -9.23
CA TRP A 50 -14.03 -15.81 -9.76
C TRP A 50 -14.81 -16.85 -8.96
N ALA A 51 -14.83 -16.77 -7.62
CA ALA A 51 -15.60 -17.69 -6.79
C ALA A 51 -17.10 -17.63 -7.10
N MET A 52 -17.65 -16.42 -7.30
CA MET A 52 -19.05 -16.21 -7.69
C MET A 52 -19.36 -16.67 -9.12
N GLN A 53 -18.43 -16.52 -10.06
CA GLN A 53 -18.54 -17.08 -11.41
C GLN A 53 -18.51 -18.62 -11.40
N VAL A 54 -17.69 -19.23 -10.54
CA VAL A 54 -17.61 -20.69 -10.42
C VAL A 54 -18.82 -21.28 -9.70
N ASP A 55 -19.39 -20.60 -8.70
CA ASP A 55 -20.68 -21.01 -8.11
C ASP A 55 -21.81 -20.98 -9.16
N ALA A 56 -21.94 -19.87 -9.91
CA ALA A 56 -22.97 -19.76 -10.93
C ALA A 56 -22.82 -20.79 -12.08
N ARG A 57 -21.60 -21.09 -12.52
CA ARG A 57 -21.36 -22.18 -13.49
C ARG A 57 -21.80 -23.54 -12.93
N ARG A 58 -21.41 -23.88 -11.70
CA ARG A 58 -21.86 -25.13 -11.06
C ARG A 58 -23.37 -25.20 -10.90
N ARG A 59 -24.04 -24.07 -10.61
CA ARG A 59 -25.50 -23.99 -10.56
C ARG A 59 -26.14 -24.18 -11.93
N LEU A 60 -25.58 -23.60 -13.00
CA LEU A 60 -26.00 -23.88 -14.38
C LEU A 60 -25.82 -25.37 -14.75
N ASP A 61 -24.72 -26.00 -14.32
CA ASP A 61 -24.48 -27.42 -14.56
C ASP A 61 -25.49 -28.30 -13.82
N VAL A 62 -25.77 -28.00 -12.54
CA VAL A 62 -26.77 -28.72 -11.74
C VAL A 62 -28.20 -28.49 -12.26
N LEU A 63 -28.53 -27.28 -12.74
CA LEU A 63 -29.85 -26.94 -13.27
C LEU A 63 -30.20 -27.71 -14.56
N LEU A 64 -29.20 -28.32 -15.24
CA LEU A 64 -29.45 -29.25 -16.34
C LEU A 64 -30.41 -30.37 -15.95
N LEU A 65 -30.32 -30.88 -14.71
CA LEU A 65 -31.16 -31.98 -14.22
C LEU A 65 -32.65 -31.59 -14.12
N ALA A 66 -32.96 -30.30 -13.97
CA ALA A 66 -34.33 -29.79 -14.06
C ALA A 66 -34.74 -29.50 -15.51
N ALA A 67 -33.82 -28.98 -16.32
CA ALA A 67 -34.06 -28.66 -17.72
C ALA A 67 -34.36 -29.89 -18.59
N VAL A 68 -33.84 -31.07 -18.24
CA VAL A 68 -34.12 -32.35 -18.92
C VAL A 68 -35.17 -33.22 -18.22
N ASP A 69 -35.83 -32.73 -17.16
CA ASP A 69 -36.85 -33.51 -16.47
C ASP A 69 -38.14 -33.59 -17.34
N PRO A 70 -38.63 -34.80 -17.70
CA PRO A 70 -39.76 -34.95 -18.61
C PRO A 70 -41.06 -34.36 -18.05
N ASN A 71 -41.18 -34.20 -16.72
CA ASN A 71 -42.34 -33.56 -16.09
C ASN A 71 -42.29 -32.03 -16.28
N VAL A 72 -41.09 -31.42 -16.29
CA VAL A 72 -40.91 -30.00 -16.64
C VAL A 72 -41.28 -29.77 -18.10
N ALA A 73 -40.71 -30.56 -19.03
CA ALA A 73 -41.04 -30.48 -20.45
C ALA A 73 -42.55 -30.70 -20.71
N LYS A 74 -43.17 -31.69 -20.04
CA LYS A 74 -44.63 -31.93 -20.11
C LYS A 74 -45.44 -30.74 -19.58
N SER A 75 -45.04 -30.13 -18.47
CA SER A 75 -45.73 -28.95 -17.93
C SER A 75 -45.72 -27.76 -18.91
N LEU A 76 -44.60 -27.57 -19.62
CA LEU A 76 -44.42 -26.55 -20.66
C LEU A 76 -45.25 -26.84 -21.91
N LYS A 77 -45.21 -28.07 -22.45
CA LYS A 77 -46.13 -28.49 -23.54
C LYS A 77 -47.60 -28.32 -23.16
N GLY A 78 -47.92 -28.47 -21.88
CA GLY A 78 -49.26 -28.22 -21.33
C GLY A 78 -49.65 -26.74 -21.21
N ALA A 79 -48.70 -25.80 -21.26
CA ALA A 79 -48.93 -24.36 -21.08
C ALA A 79 -48.75 -23.54 -22.37
N ASN A 80 -47.75 -23.85 -23.19
CA ASN A 80 -47.44 -23.18 -24.46
C ASN A 80 -48.68 -23.07 -25.36
N GLY A 81 -48.85 -21.92 -26.02
CA GLY A 81 -49.95 -21.68 -26.97
C GLY A 81 -51.34 -21.56 -26.34
N LYS A 82 -51.46 -21.46 -25.01
CA LYS A 82 -52.72 -21.18 -24.30
C LYS A 82 -52.76 -19.75 -23.77
N GLU A 83 -53.94 -19.15 -23.77
CA GLU A 83 -54.18 -17.80 -23.26
C GLU A 83 -53.84 -17.67 -21.77
N GLN A 84 -54.17 -18.69 -20.98
CA GLN A 84 -53.82 -18.80 -19.55
C GLN A 84 -53.13 -20.13 -19.26
N VAL A 85 -52.12 -20.10 -18.38
CA VAL A 85 -51.40 -21.30 -17.92
C VAL A 85 -52.34 -22.21 -17.11
N PRO A 86 -52.61 -23.46 -17.52
CA PRO A 86 -53.53 -24.34 -16.81
C PRO A 86 -52.99 -24.78 -15.44
N THR A 87 -53.88 -24.89 -14.44
CA THR A 87 -53.54 -25.33 -13.07
C THR A 87 -52.76 -26.64 -13.05
N ALA A 88 -53.11 -27.61 -13.90
CA ALA A 88 -52.40 -28.87 -14.03
C ALA A 88 -50.92 -28.71 -14.45
N SER A 89 -50.60 -27.77 -15.34
CA SER A 89 -49.21 -27.43 -15.68
C SER A 89 -48.49 -26.77 -14.49
N LYS A 90 -49.17 -25.87 -13.76
CA LYS A 90 -48.61 -25.23 -12.56
C LYS A 90 -48.24 -26.26 -11.50
N GLU A 91 -49.15 -27.18 -11.21
CA GLU A 91 -48.98 -28.26 -10.21
C GLU A 91 -47.91 -29.28 -10.63
N GLU A 92 -47.93 -29.75 -11.88
CA GLU A 92 -46.96 -30.73 -12.37
C GLU A 92 -45.54 -30.15 -12.45
N GLY A 93 -45.40 -28.93 -12.99
CA GLY A 93 -44.12 -28.22 -13.01
C GLY A 93 -43.60 -27.92 -11.60
N ALA A 94 -44.45 -27.46 -10.68
CA ALA A 94 -44.03 -27.18 -9.31
C ALA A 94 -43.72 -28.47 -8.53
N LYS A 95 -44.37 -29.60 -8.83
CA LYS A 95 -44.01 -30.92 -8.29
C LYS A 95 -42.63 -31.37 -8.79
N ALA A 96 -42.34 -31.18 -10.08
CA ALA A 96 -41.04 -31.48 -10.66
C ALA A 96 -39.92 -30.61 -10.05
N LEU A 97 -40.15 -29.30 -9.90
CA LEU A 97 -39.19 -28.39 -9.25
C LEU A 97 -38.87 -28.79 -7.79
N ARG A 98 -39.86 -29.18 -6.98
CA ARG A 98 -39.61 -29.70 -5.62
C ARG A 98 -38.78 -30.99 -5.68
N ALA A 99 -39.20 -31.95 -6.51
CA ALA A 99 -38.52 -33.23 -6.68
C ALA A 99 -37.10 -33.11 -7.27
N PHE A 100 -36.77 -32.01 -7.95
CA PHE A 100 -35.40 -31.64 -8.32
C PHE A 100 -34.65 -31.06 -7.12
N ASN A 101 -35.16 -29.98 -6.52
CA ASN A 101 -34.46 -29.24 -5.46
C ASN A 101 -34.22 -30.09 -4.20
N ASP A 102 -35.07 -31.08 -3.92
CA ASP A 102 -34.89 -32.01 -2.80
C ASP A 102 -33.84 -33.11 -3.02
N LYS A 103 -33.43 -33.38 -4.27
CA LYS A 103 -32.29 -34.27 -4.57
C LYS A 103 -30.95 -33.55 -4.41
N LEU A 104 -30.93 -32.22 -4.31
CA LEU A 104 -29.69 -31.45 -4.29
C LEU A 104 -29.04 -31.42 -2.90
N PRO A 105 -27.70 -31.49 -2.81
CA PRO A 105 -26.96 -31.14 -1.61
C PRO A 105 -27.31 -29.72 -1.13
N ALA A 106 -27.23 -29.48 0.18
CA ALA A 106 -27.61 -28.19 0.78
C ALA A 106 -26.87 -26.99 0.16
N GLU A 107 -25.64 -27.15 -0.33
CA GLU A 107 -24.89 -26.10 -1.04
C GLU A 107 -25.48 -25.73 -2.41
N TYR A 108 -26.10 -26.67 -3.14
CA TYR A 108 -26.69 -26.43 -4.47
C TYR A 108 -28.21 -26.25 -4.47
N LYS A 109 -28.89 -26.40 -3.33
CA LYS A 109 -30.30 -26.01 -3.23
C LYS A 109 -30.48 -24.56 -3.66
N ASN A 110 -31.57 -24.31 -4.36
CA ASN A 110 -32.01 -23.00 -4.79
C ASN A 110 -33.11 -22.53 -3.83
N ASP A 111 -33.09 -21.26 -3.45
CA ASP A 111 -34.10 -20.69 -2.56
C ASP A 111 -35.42 -20.48 -3.30
N VAL A 112 -35.33 -20.17 -4.60
CA VAL A 112 -36.45 -20.02 -5.51
C VAL A 112 -36.11 -20.71 -6.83
N LEU A 113 -37.08 -21.41 -7.41
CA LEU A 113 -37.01 -21.93 -8.77
C LEU A 113 -38.30 -21.58 -9.53
N PHE A 114 -38.15 -21.28 -10.81
CA PHE A 114 -39.24 -20.98 -11.74
C PHE A 114 -39.11 -21.81 -13.02
N VAL A 115 -40.25 -22.01 -13.68
CA VAL A 115 -40.35 -22.45 -15.08
C VAL A 115 -41.12 -21.37 -15.84
N ALA A 116 -40.53 -20.81 -16.90
CA ALA A 116 -41.18 -19.87 -17.81
C ALA A 116 -41.49 -20.54 -19.15
N ASP A 117 -42.64 -20.23 -19.76
CA ASP A 117 -43.01 -20.72 -21.09
C ASP A 117 -42.23 -20.04 -22.22
N ARG A 118 -42.50 -20.44 -23.47
CA ARG A 118 -41.83 -19.86 -24.66
C ARG A 118 -42.10 -18.35 -24.82
N GLU A 119 -43.23 -17.87 -24.32
CA GLU A 119 -43.60 -16.46 -24.30
C GLU A 119 -42.96 -15.71 -23.09
N GLY A 120 -42.32 -16.42 -22.16
CA GLY A 120 -41.67 -15.88 -20.97
C GLY A 120 -42.57 -15.73 -19.76
N ARG A 121 -43.79 -16.27 -19.81
CA ARG A 121 -44.80 -16.20 -18.74
C ARG A 121 -44.54 -17.26 -17.67
N LEU A 122 -44.85 -16.96 -16.41
CA LEU A 122 -44.59 -17.89 -15.31
C LEU A 122 -45.54 -19.11 -15.33
N VAL A 123 -44.99 -20.29 -15.60
CA VAL A 123 -45.73 -21.56 -15.61
C VAL A 123 -45.79 -22.19 -14.23
N ALA A 124 -44.64 -22.34 -13.58
CA ALA A 124 -44.55 -23.01 -12.29
C ALA A 124 -43.43 -22.41 -11.42
N GLN A 125 -43.55 -22.59 -10.11
CA GLN A 125 -42.67 -21.96 -9.12
C GLN A 125 -42.52 -22.82 -7.85
N ILE A 126 -41.43 -22.60 -7.12
CA ILE A 126 -41.31 -22.93 -5.69
C ILE A 126 -40.52 -21.83 -4.97
N GLY A 127 -40.82 -21.60 -3.68
CA GLY A 127 -40.01 -20.75 -2.79
C GLY A 127 -40.30 -19.24 -2.84
N TYR A 128 -41.21 -18.78 -3.71
CA TYR A 128 -41.56 -17.36 -3.86
C TYR A 128 -43.06 -17.16 -4.09
N ASP A 129 -43.86 -17.71 -3.19
CA ASP A 129 -45.33 -17.82 -3.34
C ASP A 129 -46.07 -16.47 -3.41
N SER A 130 -45.38 -15.36 -3.13
CA SER A 130 -45.86 -13.99 -3.37
C SER A 130 -46.28 -13.71 -4.81
N VAL A 131 -45.66 -14.32 -5.84
CA VAL A 131 -46.08 -14.08 -7.25
C VAL A 131 -47.32 -14.88 -7.67
N VAL A 132 -47.86 -15.77 -6.83
CA VAL A 132 -49.16 -16.43 -7.09
C VAL A 132 -50.31 -15.41 -7.07
N ALA A 133 -50.13 -14.29 -6.36
CA ALA A 133 -51.10 -13.18 -6.31
C ALA A 133 -51.07 -12.26 -7.55
N PHE A 134 -50.06 -12.39 -8.42
CA PHE A 134 -49.80 -11.53 -9.57
C PHE A 134 -49.76 -12.39 -10.85
N PRO A 135 -50.92 -12.78 -11.42
CA PRO A 135 -50.97 -13.66 -12.59
C PRO A 135 -50.30 -13.07 -13.84
N GLU A 136 -50.14 -11.75 -13.90
CA GLU A 136 -49.37 -10.98 -14.88
C GLU A 136 -47.84 -10.95 -14.63
N PHE A 137 -47.33 -11.71 -13.65
CA PHE A 137 -45.89 -11.79 -13.40
C PHE A 137 -45.17 -12.65 -14.47
N GLU A 138 -44.43 -11.96 -15.34
CA GLU A 138 -43.64 -12.56 -16.42
C GLU A 138 -42.14 -12.42 -16.15
N LEU A 139 -41.36 -13.37 -16.67
CA LEU A 139 -39.90 -13.42 -16.53
C LEU A 139 -39.16 -13.18 -17.86
N GLY A 140 -39.83 -13.25 -19.01
CA GLY A 140 -39.22 -13.06 -20.33
C GLY A 140 -38.58 -11.69 -20.57
N GLY A 141 -38.92 -10.68 -19.77
CA GLY A 141 -38.31 -9.35 -19.83
C GLY A 141 -36.91 -9.24 -19.21
N TYR A 142 -36.46 -10.23 -18.43
CA TYR A 142 -35.10 -10.27 -17.87
C TYR A 142 -34.12 -10.83 -18.88
N ALA A 143 -32.96 -10.18 -19.06
CA ALA A 143 -31.99 -10.56 -20.09
C ALA A 143 -31.56 -12.02 -20.02
N ALA A 144 -31.35 -12.55 -18.81
CA ALA A 144 -30.96 -13.94 -18.60
C ALA A 144 -32.00 -14.97 -19.06
N VAL A 145 -33.29 -14.62 -18.94
CA VAL A 145 -34.42 -15.46 -19.34
C VAL A 145 -34.65 -15.32 -20.84
N PHE A 146 -34.57 -14.10 -21.38
CA PHE A 146 -34.62 -13.86 -22.81
C PHE A 146 -33.53 -14.65 -23.56
N ASP A 147 -32.28 -14.60 -23.09
CA ASP A 147 -31.17 -15.40 -23.63
C ASP A 147 -31.47 -16.92 -23.55
N ALA A 148 -32.04 -17.39 -22.45
CA ALA A 148 -32.40 -18.80 -22.27
C ALA A 148 -33.54 -19.27 -23.18
N LEU A 149 -34.55 -18.44 -23.45
CA LEU A 149 -35.62 -18.75 -24.41
C LEU A 149 -35.13 -18.83 -25.86
N HIS A 150 -33.95 -18.27 -26.15
CA HIS A 150 -33.24 -18.39 -27.44
C HIS A 150 -32.16 -19.49 -27.45
N GLY A 151 -32.07 -20.32 -26.40
CA GLY A 151 -31.19 -21.49 -26.34
C GLY A 151 -29.85 -21.26 -25.63
N PHE A 152 -29.59 -20.07 -25.06
CA PHE A 152 -28.31 -19.79 -24.39
C PHE A 152 -28.35 -20.12 -22.88
N LEU A 153 -27.23 -20.61 -22.35
CA LEU A 153 -27.05 -20.78 -20.90
C LEU A 153 -26.65 -19.42 -20.30
N ARG A 154 -27.33 -18.97 -19.23
CA ARG A 154 -27.07 -17.63 -18.69
C ARG A 154 -27.10 -17.52 -17.17
N ASP A 155 -26.04 -16.96 -16.60
CA ASP A 155 -26.03 -16.45 -15.21
C ASP A 155 -26.15 -14.93 -15.17
N ASP A 156 -26.72 -14.44 -14.07
CA ASP A 156 -27.06 -13.03 -13.88
C ASP A 156 -27.14 -12.68 -12.37
N THR A 157 -27.34 -11.41 -12.07
CA THR A 157 -27.56 -10.90 -10.72
C THR A 157 -28.75 -9.94 -10.73
N TRP A 158 -29.82 -10.27 -10.01
CA TRP A 158 -31.01 -9.42 -9.88
C TRP A 158 -31.07 -8.78 -8.49
N VAL A 159 -31.77 -7.65 -8.37
CA VAL A 159 -32.02 -6.97 -7.09
C VAL A 159 -33.53 -6.80 -6.92
N TRP A 160 -34.12 -7.56 -6.00
CA TRP A 160 -35.56 -7.60 -5.75
C TRP A 160 -35.84 -7.21 -4.29
N GLY A 161 -36.65 -6.16 -4.06
CA GLY A 161 -37.01 -5.71 -2.72
C GLY A 161 -35.80 -5.32 -1.84
N GLY A 162 -34.72 -4.82 -2.45
CA GLY A 162 -33.45 -4.52 -1.76
C GLY A 162 -32.54 -5.72 -1.49
N ARG A 163 -32.99 -6.96 -1.76
CA ARG A 163 -32.19 -8.18 -1.67
C ARG A 163 -31.55 -8.51 -3.01
N ILE A 164 -30.32 -9.03 -3.00
CA ILE A 164 -29.63 -9.49 -4.21
C ILE A 164 -29.92 -10.98 -4.39
N ALA A 165 -30.23 -11.41 -5.61
CA ALA A 165 -30.30 -12.80 -6.03
C ALA A 165 -29.22 -13.09 -7.09
N ARG A 166 -28.47 -14.18 -6.93
CA ARG A 166 -27.66 -14.77 -8.00
C ARG A 166 -28.54 -15.74 -8.77
N VAL A 167 -28.57 -15.58 -10.08
CA VAL A 167 -29.57 -16.21 -10.96
C VAL A 167 -28.86 -17.07 -11.99
N VAL A 168 -29.46 -18.23 -12.29
CA VAL A 168 -28.99 -19.16 -13.32
C VAL A 168 -30.17 -19.64 -14.16
N THR A 169 -29.94 -19.76 -15.46
CA THR A 169 -31.01 -19.87 -16.46
C THR A 169 -30.62 -20.83 -17.56
N ARG A 170 -31.52 -21.76 -17.91
CA ARG A 170 -31.32 -22.72 -18.99
C ARG A 170 -32.57 -22.85 -19.89
N PRO A 171 -32.40 -23.07 -21.20
CA PRO A 171 -33.48 -23.56 -22.05
C PRO A 171 -34.00 -24.92 -21.56
N VAL A 172 -35.29 -25.18 -21.80
CA VAL A 172 -35.86 -26.53 -21.85
C VAL A 172 -35.99 -26.92 -23.31
N GLU A 173 -35.14 -27.85 -23.75
CA GLU A 173 -35.20 -28.45 -25.08
C GLU A 173 -36.09 -29.70 -25.06
N ASP A 174 -36.52 -30.14 -26.25
CA ASP A 174 -37.44 -31.26 -26.43
C ASP A 174 -37.04 -32.10 -27.66
N GLU A 175 -36.95 -31.44 -28.81
CA GLU A 175 -36.38 -31.99 -30.03
C GLU A 175 -35.15 -31.17 -30.44
N VAL A 176 -34.06 -31.85 -30.79
CA VAL A 176 -32.78 -31.21 -31.14
C VAL A 176 -32.95 -30.35 -32.40
N GLY A 177 -32.65 -29.05 -32.27
CA GLY A 177 -32.76 -28.08 -33.37
C GLY A 177 -34.11 -27.37 -33.47
N GLN A 178 -35.09 -27.69 -32.62
CA GLN A 178 -36.25 -26.84 -32.42
C GLN A 178 -35.93 -25.69 -31.43
N PRO A 179 -36.68 -24.57 -31.47
CA PRO A 179 -36.63 -23.56 -30.41
C PRO A 179 -37.02 -24.17 -29.05
N PRO A 180 -36.45 -23.70 -27.92
CA PRO A 180 -36.83 -24.17 -26.58
C PRO A 180 -38.34 -24.09 -26.31
N LEU A 181 -38.84 -25.03 -25.50
CA LEU A 181 -40.21 -25.01 -24.99
C LEU A 181 -40.45 -23.89 -23.95
N GLY A 182 -39.38 -23.33 -23.41
CA GLY A 182 -39.38 -22.46 -22.25
C GLY A 182 -38.01 -22.46 -21.57
N ALA A 183 -37.94 -21.97 -20.34
CA ALA A 183 -36.72 -21.94 -19.55
C ALA A 183 -36.95 -22.39 -18.09
N VAL A 184 -35.93 -23.01 -17.49
CA VAL A 184 -35.84 -23.18 -16.03
C VAL A 184 -34.92 -22.09 -15.47
N ILE A 185 -35.35 -21.45 -14.39
CA ILE A 185 -34.66 -20.36 -13.73
C ILE A 185 -34.45 -20.74 -12.26
N GLY A 186 -33.20 -20.77 -11.79
CA GLY A 186 -32.84 -21.01 -10.39
C GLY A 186 -32.23 -19.76 -9.75
N LEU A 187 -32.68 -19.40 -8.56
CA LEU A 187 -32.19 -18.26 -7.78
C LEU A 187 -31.61 -18.72 -6.45
N ARG A 188 -30.51 -18.09 -6.06
CA ARG A 188 -29.98 -18.12 -4.69
C ARG A 188 -29.94 -16.70 -4.14
N TRP A 189 -30.47 -16.48 -2.93
CA TRP A 189 -30.35 -15.20 -2.25
C TRP A 189 -28.92 -14.98 -1.74
N VAL A 190 -28.45 -13.75 -1.85
CA VAL A 190 -27.20 -13.29 -1.23
C VAL A 190 -27.52 -12.89 0.20
N ASP A 191 -27.40 -13.85 1.11
CA ASP A 191 -27.61 -13.66 2.56
C ASP A 191 -26.30 -13.86 3.34
N SER A 192 -26.36 -13.80 4.68
CA SER A 192 -25.20 -14.06 5.54
C SER A 192 -24.66 -15.50 5.42
N GLY A 193 -25.48 -16.46 4.96
CA GLY A 193 -25.04 -17.83 4.67
C GLY A 193 -24.17 -17.88 3.41
N PHE A 194 -24.65 -17.31 2.31
CA PHE A 194 -23.90 -17.14 1.06
C PHE A 194 -22.61 -16.35 1.27
N ALA A 195 -22.67 -15.24 2.02
CA ALA A 195 -21.48 -14.45 2.36
C ALA A 195 -20.45 -15.30 3.14
N LYS A 196 -20.90 -16.13 4.09
CA LYS A 196 -20.02 -17.01 4.88
C LYS A 196 -19.47 -18.19 4.07
N GLU A 197 -20.18 -18.65 3.05
CA GLU A 197 -19.67 -19.65 2.09
C GLU A 197 -18.58 -19.07 1.19
N ILE A 198 -18.85 -17.93 0.53
CA ILE A 198 -17.88 -17.26 -0.35
C ILE A 198 -16.65 -16.80 0.44
N GLY A 199 -16.85 -16.12 1.57
CA GLY A 199 -15.76 -15.61 2.41
C GLY A 199 -14.83 -16.70 2.94
N LYS A 200 -15.36 -17.86 3.36
CA LYS A 200 -14.55 -19.04 3.72
C LYS A 200 -13.79 -19.61 2.53
N ARG A 201 -14.45 -19.68 1.36
CA ARG A 201 -13.87 -20.23 0.13
C ARG A 201 -12.73 -19.38 -0.43
N THR A 202 -12.77 -18.06 -0.26
CA THR A 202 -11.71 -17.14 -0.71
C THR A 202 -10.75 -16.72 0.40
N ARG A 203 -11.09 -16.97 1.67
CA ARG A 203 -10.39 -16.49 2.88
C ARG A 203 -10.38 -14.96 2.98
N THR A 204 -11.53 -14.35 2.70
CA THR A 204 -11.72 -12.89 2.58
C THR A 204 -12.91 -12.43 3.42
N ASN A 205 -12.80 -11.30 4.11
CA ASN A 205 -13.95 -10.66 4.75
C ASN A 205 -14.74 -9.89 3.69
N ILE A 206 -16.04 -10.17 3.58
CA ILE A 206 -16.87 -9.74 2.46
C ILE A 206 -18.18 -9.12 2.95
N ALA A 207 -18.57 -8.00 2.34
CA ALA A 207 -19.88 -7.38 2.49
C ALA A 207 -20.56 -7.27 1.14
N PHE A 208 -21.87 -7.50 1.07
CA PHE A 208 -22.70 -7.29 -0.12
C PHE A 208 -23.60 -6.08 0.08
N PHE A 209 -23.84 -5.32 -0.98
CA PHE A 209 -24.62 -4.10 -0.96
C PHE A 209 -25.48 -3.94 -2.22
N ALA A 210 -26.62 -3.26 -2.10
CA ALA A 210 -27.52 -2.93 -3.20
C ALA A 210 -28.30 -1.64 -2.88
N LEU A 211 -28.66 -0.86 -3.91
CA LEU A 211 -29.43 0.39 -3.75
C LEU A 211 -28.83 1.36 -2.71
N GLY A 212 -27.50 1.34 -2.52
CA GLY A 212 -26.80 2.14 -1.51
C GLY A 212 -26.97 1.67 -0.06
N GLN A 213 -27.41 0.43 0.19
CA GLN A 213 -27.57 -0.18 1.52
C GLN A 213 -26.79 -1.50 1.62
N HIS A 214 -26.45 -1.90 2.86
CA HIS A 214 -25.91 -3.23 3.16
C HIS A 214 -27.00 -4.31 2.97
N VAL A 215 -26.58 -5.50 2.54
CA VAL A 215 -27.47 -6.65 2.26
C VAL A 215 -27.06 -7.89 3.05
N ALA A 216 -25.75 -8.17 3.12
CA ALA A 216 -25.19 -9.31 3.85
C ALA A 216 -23.70 -9.08 4.13
N SER A 217 -23.15 -9.76 5.15
CA SER A 217 -21.70 -9.76 5.40
C SER A 217 -21.21 -11.07 6.01
N ALA A 218 -19.89 -11.26 5.93
CA ALA A 218 -19.16 -12.35 6.56
C ALA A 218 -17.73 -11.94 6.91
N ALA A 219 -17.38 -11.97 8.19
CA ALA A 219 -15.99 -12.10 8.61
C ALA A 219 -15.54 -13.55 8.35
N SER A 220 -14.35 -13.74 7.77
CA SER A 220 -13.78 -15.06 7.43
C SER A 220 -12.27 -15.17 7.68
N THR A 221 -11.61 -14.09 8.13
CA THR A 221 -10.26 -14.14 8.69
C THR A 221 -10.32 -13.94 10.20
N GLU A 222 -9.50 -14.69 10.95
CA GLU A 222 -9.37 -14.52 12.40
C GLU A 222 -8.97 -13.08 12.77
N GLY A 223 -9.47 -12.58 13.90
CA GLY A 223 -9.20 -11.22 14.40
C GLY A 223 -9.98 -10.08 13.73
N PHE A 224 -10.75 -10.34 12.67
CA PHE A 224 -11.55 -9.32 11.99
C PHE A 224 -12.95 -9.15 12.62
N GLU A 225 -13.33 -7.90 12.95
CA GLU A 225 -14.64 -7.59 13.54
C GLU A 225 -15.74 -7.45 12.46
N GLU A 226 -16.73 -8.36 12.46
CA GLU A 226 -17.81 -8.40 11.46
C GLU A 226 -18.62 -7.08 11.40
N ASN A 227 -18.80 -6.40 12.53
CA ASN A 227 -19.44 -5.08 12.61
C ASN A 227 -18.78 -4.00 11.71
N SER A 228 -17.49 -4.14 11.41
CA SER A 228 -16.78 -3.23 10.50
C SER A 228 -17.23 -3.37 9.04
N LEU A 229 -17.89 -4.49 8.68
CA LEU A 229 -18.50 -4.71 7.36
C LEU A 229 -19.90 -4.10 7.27
N GLU A 230 -20.66 -4.13 8.35
CA GLU A 230 -22.00 -3.55 8.44
C GLU A 230 -21.92 -2.01 8.38
N ALA A 231 -20.92 -1.42 9.05
CA ALA A 231 -20.63 0.00 9.03
C ALA A 231 -20.35 0.58 7.62
N LEU A 232 -19.91 -0.25 6.66
CA LEU A 232 -19.63 0.17 5.27
C LEU A 232 -20.85 0.78 4.57
N GLY A 233 -22.07 0.51 5.06
CA GLY A 233 -23.30 1.11 4.54
C GLY A 233 -23.28 2.65 4.50
N GLY A 234 -22.56 3.29 5.43
CA GLY A 234 -22.39 4.75 5.45
C GLY A 234 -21.54 5.29 4.29
N ASP A 235 -20.52 4.54 3.86
CA ASP A 235 -19.60 4.94 2.80
C ASP A 235 -20.17 4.73 1.39
N LEU A 236 -21.21 3.90 1.24
CA LEU A 236 -21.78 3.53 -0.05
C LEU A 236 -22.23 4.73 -0.90
N LYS A 237 -22.67 5.83 -0.27
CA LYS A 237 -22.99 7.07 -1.00
C LYS A 237 -21.73 7.68 -1.64
N ALA A 238 -20.65 7.83 -0.87
CA ALA A 238 -19.37 8.36 -1.35
C ALA A 238 -18.61 7.39 -2.28
N VAL A 239 -19.03 6.12 -2.33
CA VAL A 239 -18.62 5.13 -3.34
C VAL A 239 -19.47 5.25 -4.60
N GLY A 240 -20.79 5.47 -4.49
CA GLY A 240 -21.68 5.71 -5.63
C GLY A 240 -21.35 6.99 -6.42
N GLU A 241 -20.84 8.02 -5.74
CA GLU A 241 -20.36 9.28 -6.34
C GLU A 241 -18.93 9.17 -6.95
N ASP A 242 -18.20 8.09 -6.68
CA ASP A 242 -16.82 7.87 -7.14
C ASP A 242 -16.75 7.64 -8.66
N LYS A 243 -15.90 8.42 -9.34
CA LYS A 243 -15.73 8.35 -10.79
C LYS A 243 -15.21 6.98 -11.25
N GLN A 244 -14.21 6.42 -10.58
CA GLN A 244 -13.61 5.14 -10.95
C GLN A 244 -14.58 3.99 -10.70
N PHE A 245 -15.36 4.03 -9.62
CA PHE A 245 -16.41 3.05 -9.35
C PHE A 245 -17.57 3.11 -10.36
N ARG A 246 -17.86 4.28 -10.92
CA ARG A 246 -18.86 4.46 -12.00
C ARG A 246 -18.35 4.02 -13.37
N GLU A 247 -17.09 4.29 -13.71
CA GLU A 247 -16.51 3.96 -15.03
C GLU A 247 -15.98 2.52 -15.13
N THR A 248 -15.45 1.96 -14.04
CA THR A 248 -14.78 0.64 -14.02
C THR A 248 -15.50 -0.41 -13.18
N GLY A 249 -16.50 -0.01 -12.40
CA GLY A 249 -17.14 -0.87 -11.41
C GLY A 249 -16.27 -1.19 -10.19
N ARG A 250 -15.11 -0.54 -10.00
CA ARG A 250 -14.22 -0.77 -8.85
C ARG A 250 -13.72 0.54 -8.25
N THR A 251 -13.61 0.61 -6.92
CA THR A 251 -12.86 1.69 -6.26
C THR A 251 -11.36 1.37 -6.22
N ASP A 252 -10.54 2.37 -5.93
CA ASP A 252 -9.25 2.13 -5.25
C ASP A 252 -9.50 1.68 -3.80
N VAL A 253 -8.45 1.27 -3.09
CA VAL A 253 -8.56 0.93 -1.66
C VAL A 253 -8.84 2.18 -0.82
N ARG A 254 -9.94 2.11 -0.06
CA ARG A 254 -10.40 3.12 0.88
C ARG A 254 -10.12 2.66 2.32
N PRO A 255 -10.01 3.58 3.31
CA PRO A 255 -9.87 3.19 4.72
C PRO A 255 -11.11 2.43 5.20
N LEU A 256 -10.92 1.43 6.05
CA LEU A 256 -12.00 0.70 6.71
C LEU A 256 -12.48 1.47 7.95
N GLY A 257 -13.61 2.16 7.81
CA GLY A 257 -14.22 2.96 8.88
C GLY A 257 -13.42 4.21 9.27
N THR A 258 -13.90 4.90 10.31
CA THR A 258 -13.33 6.18 10.80
C THR A 258 -11.88 6.09 11.29
N ASP A 259 -11.46 4.91 11.73
CA ASP A 259 -10.24 4.73 12.51
C ASP A 259 -9.03 4.32 11.65
N ASP A 260 -9.20 4.16 10.33
CA ASP A 260 -8.15 3.70 9.40
C ASP A 260 -7.48 2.37 9.85
N LYS A 261 -8.26 1.52 10.53
CA LYS A 261 -7.84 0.22 11.08
C LYS A 261 -7.76 -0.90 10.03
N GLY A 262 -8.03 -0.59 8.77
CA GLY A 262 -8.09 -1.55 7.67
C GLY A 262 -8.16 -0.86 6.31
N GLY A 263 -8.17 -1.67 5.26
CA GLY A 263 -8.50 -1.26 3.90
C GLY A 263 -9.74 -2.00 3.40
N VAL A 264 -10.53 -1.34 2.56
CA VAL A 264 -11.70 -1.89 1.88
C VAL A 264 -11.69 -1.52 0.39
N LEU A 265 -12.11 -2.43 -0.47
CA LEU A 265 -12.26 -2.22 -1.91
C LEU A 265 -13.66 -2.66 -2.36
N PHE A 266 -14.39 -1.76 -3.02
CA PHE A 266 -15.76 -1.99 -3.49
C PHE A 266 -15.77 -2.37 -4.98
N VAL A 267 -16.59 -3.35 -5.34
CA VAL A 267 -16.75 -3.89 -6.71
C VAL A 267 -18.24 -4.04 -7.04
N ARG A 268 -18.70 -3.55 -8.20
CA ARG A 268 -20.06 -3.78 -8.71
C ARG A 268 -20.23 -5.23 -9.17
N LEU A 269 -21.42 -5.78 -8.99
CA LEU A 269 -21.80 -7.06 -9.57
C LEU A 269 -22.24 -6.86 -11.04
N PRO A 270 -21.88 -7.78 -11.96
CA PRO A 270 -22.36 -7.75 -13.34
C PRO A 270 -23.81 -8.24 -13.43
N GLY A 271 -24.48 -7.86 -14.52
CA GLY A 271 -25.91 -8.11 -14.74
C GLY A 271 -26.77 -6.91 -14.41
N ASP A 272 -28.08 -7.09 -14.31
CA ASP A 272 -29.05 -6.01 -14.02
C ASP A 272 -28.75 -5.29 -12.68
N ALA A 273 -28.14 -6.01 -11.73
CA ALA A 273 -27.57 -5.48 -10.49
C ALA A 273 -26.60 -4.29 -10.67
N TRP A 274 -25.93 -4.17 -11.82
CA TRP A 274 -24.96 -3.11 -12.08
C TRP A 274 -25.60 -1.73 -12.07
N GLU A 275 -26.74 -1.56 -12.74
CA GLU A 275 -27.48 -0.29 -12.80
C GLU A 275 -28.16 0.03 -11.46
N LEU A 276 -28.60 -1.01 -10.74
CA LEU A 276 -29.16 -0.92 -9.39
C LEU A 276 -28.10 -0.72 -8.29
N GLY A 277 -26.86 -0.39 -8.69
CA GLY A 277 -25.76 0.01 -7.80
C GLY A 277 -25.32 -1.09 -6.84
N ALA A 278 -25.57 -2.36 -7.18
CA ALA A 278 -25.28 -3.49 -6.32
C ALA A 278 -23.90 -4.08 -6.57
N GLY A 279 -23.34 -4.69 -5.53
CA GLY A 279 -21.92 -5.02 -5.47
C GLY A 279 -21.52 -5.79 -4.23
N PHE A 280 -20.21 -5.98 -4.10
CA PHE A 280 -19.57 -6.50 -2.91
C PHE A 280 -18.33 -5.66 -2.55
N ALA A 281 -17.98 -5.63 -1.28
CA ALA A 281 -16.76 -5.04 -0.77
C ALA A 281 -15.90 -6.13 -0.12
N VAL A 282 -14.59 -6.10 -0.37
CA VAL A 282 -13.61 -6.94 0.32
C VAL A 282 -12.82 -6.10 1.32
N ALA A 283 -12.58 -6.61 2.52
CA ALA A 283 -11.93 -5.86 3.60
C ALA A 283 -10.84 -6.66 4.32
N ARG A 284 -9.78 -5.96 4.72
CA ARG A 284 -8.67 -6.48 5.54
C ARG A 284 -8.30 -5.50 6.64
N GLN A 285 -7.89 -6.03 7.79
CA GLN A 285 -7.34 -5.24 8.89
C GLN A 285 -5.91 -4.79 8.57
N LYS A 286 -5.53 -3.60 9.03
CA LYS A 286 -4.27 -2.93 8.75
C LYS A 286 -3.27 -3.19 9.87
N VAL A 287 -2.35 -4.13 9.66
CA VAL A 287 -1.20 -4.33 10.56
C VAL A 287 -0.23 -3.15 10.38
N SER A 288 -0.41 -2.11 11.19
CA SER A 288 0.46 -0.93 11.23
C SER A 288 1.12 -0.78 12.60
N ILE A 289 2.40 -0.38 12.57
CA ILE A 289 3.22 -0.25 13.78
C ILE A 289 3.15 1.22 14.24
N ALA A 290 2.53 1.44 15.39
CA ALA A 290 2.21 2.78 15.91
C ALA A 290 3.41 3.53 16.52
N SER A 291 4.53 2.86 16.84
CA SER A 291 5.70 3.52 17.44
C SER A 291 7.03 2.79 17.18
N PRO A 292 8.18 3.49 17.28
CA PRO A 292 9.52 2.87 17.22
C PRO A 292 9.75 1.75 18.25
N LEU A 293 9.12 1.80 19.42
CA LEU A 293 9.19 0.72 20.42
C LEU A 293 8.25 -0.44 20.05
N GLY A 294 7.10 -0.15 19.47
CA GLY A 294 6.19 -1.16 18.89
C GLY A 294 6.86 -2.00 17.80
N PHE A 295 7.80 -1.42 17.04
CA PHE A 295 8.60 -2.14 16.04
C PHE A 295 9.49 -3.21 16.67
N ILE A 296 10.13 -2.91 17.80
CA ILE A 296 11.04 -3.83 18.49
C ILE A 296 10.25 -4.96 19.15
N ASN A 297 9.11 -4.64 19.77
CA ASN A 297 8.25 -5.63 20.43
C ASN A 297 7.54 -6.54 19.42
N GLY A 298 6.99 -5.96 18.35
CA GLY A 298 6.22 -6.62 17.30
C GLY A 298 7.03 -7.22 16.15
N ALA A 299 8.37 -7.15 16.18
CA ALA A 299 9.22 -7.90 15.27
C ALA A 299 8.99 -9.41 15.43
N ASP A 300 9.12 -10.19 14.36
CA ASP A 300 8.92 -11.64 14.44
C ASP A 300 10.02 -12.34 15.26
N ASP A 301 9.69 -13.50 15.81
CA ASP A 301 10.63 -14.30 16.59
C ASP A 301 11.73 -14.96 15.74
N GLN A 302 11.63 -14.98 14.40
CA GLN A 302 12.78 -15.27 13.52
C GLN A 302 13.68 -14.04 13.35
N ASP A 303 13.11 -12.85 13.16
CA ASP A 303 13.90 -11.60 13.08
C ASP A 303 14.70 -11.37 14.37
N LYS A 304 14.07 -11.56 15.54
CA LYS A 304 14.73 -11.49 16.84
C LYS A 304 15.89 -12.50 17.00
N LYS A 305 15.81 -13.68 16.39
CA LYS A 305 16.91 -14.69 16.37
C LYS A 305 18.02 -14.32 15.40
N ASN A 306 17.70 -13.66 14.29
CA ASN A 306 18.67 -13.17 13.31
C ASN A 306 19.49 -11.98 13.85
N VAL A 307 18.99 -11.25 14.85
CA VAL A 307 19.79 -10.25 15.59
C VAL A 307 20.92 -10.94 16.34
N LYS A 308 22.17 -10.66 15.95
CA LYS A 308 23.39 -11.12 16.63
C LYS A 308 23.57 -10.38 17.97
N LEU A 309 22.78 -10.74 18.98
CA LEU A 309 22.76 -10.08 20.30
C LEU A 309 24.15 -10.03 20.96
N TRP A 310 25.02 -11.03 20.73
CA TRP A 310 26.41 -11.01 21.19
C TRP A 310 27.20 -9.82 20.65
N LEU A 311 26.97 -9.43 19.39
CA LEU A 311 27.65 -8.29 18.76
C LEU A 311 27.17 -6.96 19.34
N VAL A 312 25.87 -6.85 19.64
CA VAL A 312 25.28 -5.72 20.38
C VAL A 312 25.92 -5.62 21.77
N GLY A 313 26.08 -6.75 22.47
CA GLY A 313 26.78 -6.83 23.75
C GLY A 313 28.24 -6.40 23.68
N VAL A 314 28.99 -6.85 22.67
CA VAL A 314 30.40 -6.44 22.43
C VAL A 314 30.50 -4.93 22.17
N ILE A 315 29.61 -4.35 21.36
CA ILE A 315 29.58 -2.91 21.10
C ILE A 315 29.27 -2.12 22.39
N ALA A 316 28.26 -2.54 23.15
CA ALA A 316 27.89 -1.90 24.41
C ALA A 316 28.99 -1.98 25.47
N PHE A 317 29.65 -3.14 25.60
CA PHE A 317 30.76 -3.34 26.53
C PHE A 317 32.00 -2.54 26.12
N GLY A 318 32.33 -2.49 24.83
CA GLY A 318 33.40 -1.64 24.30
C GLY A 318 33.14 -0.15 24.59
N ALA A 319 31.92 0.32 24.36
CA ALA A 319 31.52 1.69 24.67
C ALA A 319 31.62 2.02 26.17
N LEU A 320 31.24 1.08 27.04
CA LEU A 320 31.39 1.21 28.50
C LEU A 320 32.88 1.30 28.89
N LEU A 321 33.74 0.46 28.32
CA LEU A 321 35.19 0.50 28.58
C LEU A 321 35.84 1.80 28.12
N PHE A 322 35.47 2.33 26.94
CA PHE A 322 35.95 3.65 26.49
C PHE A 322 35.51 4.78 27.42
N GLY A 323 34.24 4.77 27.87
CA GLY A 323 33.74 5.74 28.85
C GLY A 323 34.49 5.68 30.19
N MET A 324 34.76 4.47 30.71
CA MET A 324 35.56 4.29 31.92
C MET A 324 37.01 4.74 31.73
N LEU A 325 37.64 4.42 30.59
CA LEU A 325 39.01 4.81 30.28
C LEU A 325 39.15 6.34 30.19
N PHE A 326 38.25 7.03 29.50
CA PHE A 326 38.27 8.49 29.43
C PHE A 326 38.01 9.14 30.78
N SER A 327 37.10 8.59 31.60
CA SER A 327 36.88 9.05 32.98
C SER A 327 38.14 8.86 33.86
N PHE A 328 38.79 7.70 33.78
CA PHE A 328 40.01 7.40 34.54
C PHE A 328 41.19 8.32 34.16
N LEU A 329 41.41 8.54 32.87
CA LEU A 329 42.46 9.43 32.36
C LEU A 329 42.21 10.91 32.75
N GLU A 330 40.95 11.32 32.85
CA GLU A 330 40.57 12.72 33.06
C GLU A 330 40.38 13.08 34.55
N HIS A 331 40.01 12.13 35.39
CA HIS A 331 39.75 12.34 36.82
C HIS A 331 40.77 11.64 37.72
N SER A 332 40.92 10.31 37.57
CA SER A 332 41.71 9.48 38.49
C SER A 332 43.23 9.67 38.36
N MET A 333 43.74 9.81 37.13
CA MET A 333 45.17 10.05 36.88
C MET A 333 45.67 11.37 37.48
N PRO A 334 45.04 12.55 37.22
CA PRO A 334 45.47 13.81 37.83
C PRO A 334 45.35 13.84 39.36
N MET A 335 44.27 13.25 39.91
CA MET A 335 44.10 13.06 41.36
C MET A 335 45.26 12.27 41.98
N ARG A 336 45.70 11.19 41.32
CA ARG A 336 46.79 10.35 41.84
C ARG A 336 48.14 11.06 41.81
N GLU A 337 48.42 11.85 40.79
CA GLU A 337 49.65 12.68 40.74
C GLU A 337 49.60 13.81 41.79
N MET A 338 48.43 14.42 42.02
CA MET A 338 48.26 15.43 43.08
C MET A 338 48.46 14.82 44.48
N ALA A 339 47.87 13.66 44.76
CA ALA A 339 48.09 12.94 46.00
C ALA A 339 49.57 12.53 46.19
N ALA A 340 50.24 12.08 45.12
CA ALA A 340 51.66 11.72 45.17
C ALA A 340 52.57 12.91 45.46
N GLN A 341 52.32 14.08 44.84
CA GLN A 341 53.13 15.28 45.11
C GLN A 341 52.80 15.93 46.45
N ALA A 342 51.53 15.94 46.89
CA ALA A 342 51.16 16.37 48.23
C ALA A 342 51.79 15.47 49.31
N GLY A 343 51.88 14.17 49.06
CA GLY A 343 52.58 13.21 49.94
C GLY A 343 54.09 13.44 50.04
N LYS A 344 54.72 13.97 48.97
CA LYS A 344 56.13 14.39 48.94
C LYS A 344 56.36 15.72 49.64
N LEU A 345 55.52 16.72 49.36
CA LEU A 345 55.49 18.02 50.04
C LEU A 345 55.35 17.84 51.56
N LYS A 346 54.46 16.95 52.02
CA LYS A 346 54.29 16.61 53.44
C LYS A 346 55.57 16.03 54.09
N LYS A 347 56.46 15.41 53.32
CA LYS A 347 57.73 14.83 53.80
C LYS A 347 58.91 15.82 53.77
N GLY A 348 58.78 16.95 53.09
CA GLY A 348 59.92 17.80 52.73
C GLY A 348 60.69 17.31 51.50
N ASP A 349 60.17 16.33 50.74
CA ASP A 349 60.79 15.85 49.49
C ASP A 349 60.64 16.88 48.32
N LEU A 350 59.80 17.90 48.51
CA LEU A 350 59.49 18.99 47.57
C LEU A 350 59.09 20.24 48.35
N ASP A 351 59.67 21.40 48.05
CA ASP A 351 59.23 22.69 48.64
C ASP A 351 57.94 23.24 47.98
N VAL A 352 57.72 22.89 46.71
CA VAL A 352 56.58 23.36 45.88
C VAL A 352 56.06 22.26 44.95
N LEU A 353 54.78 22.33 44.60
CA LEU A 353 54.13 21.42 43.65
C LEU A 353 54.61 21.68 42.20
N GLN A 354 54.89 20.61 41.46
CA GLN A 354 55.48 20.68 40.12
C GLN A 354 54.41 20.98 39.05
N LEU A 355 54.11 22.27 38.88
CA LEU A 355 53.16 22.83 37.91
C LEU A 355 53.16 22.20 36.49
N PRO A 356 54.29 21.84 35.86
CA PRO A 356 54.29 21.22 34.53
C PRO A 356 53.57 19.86 34.46
N ARG A 357 53.52 19.11 35.57
CA ARG A 357 52.87 17.80 35.64
C ARG A 357 51.35 17.88 35.76
N PHE A 358 50.82 19.02 36.22
CA PHE A 358 49.39 19.25 36.36
C PHE A 358 48.76 19.82 35.08
N ARG A 359 47.55 19.35 34.77
CA ARG A 359 46.75 19.73 33.60
C ARG A 359 45.34 20.15 34.02
N GLY A 360 44.75 21.11 33.29
CA GLY A 360 43.43 21.66 33.60
C GLY A 360 43.35 22.29 34.99
N GLY A 361 42.18 22.18 35.65
CA GLY A 361 41.94 22.78 36.97
C GLY A 361 42.86 22.28 38.10
N TYR A 362 43.45 21.08 37.97
CA TYR A 362 44.46 20.61 38.92
C TYR A 362 45.74 21.49 38.88
N ARG A 363 46.01 22.16 37.76
CA ARG A 363 47.14 23.10 37.65
C ARG A 363 46.87 24.42 38.36
N SER A 364 45.67 24.99 38.24
CA SER A 364 45.32 26.20 39.00
C SER A 364 45.31 25.92 40.51
N ILE A 365 44.72 24.80 40.94
CA ILE A 365 44.78 24.37 42.34
C ILE A 365 46.23 24.23 42.84
N ALA A 366 47.14 23.66 42.03
CA ALA A 366 48.56 23.58 42.37
C ALA A 366 49.25 24.96 42.41
N THR A 367 48.88 25.90 41.53
CA THR A 367 49.33 27.30 41.58
C THR A 367 48.88 27.99 42.87
N ASP A 368 47.60 27.84 43.24
CA ASP A 368 47.01 28.49 44.41
C ASP A 368 47.61 27.93 45.71
N ILE A 369 47.88 26.62 45.77
CA ILE A 369 48.63 25.99 46.87
C ILE A 369 50.05 26.54 46.96
N ASN A 370 50.80 26.61 45.85
CA ASN A 370 52.17 27.15 45.84
C ASN A 370 52.20 28.63 46.28
N ASN A 371 51.27 29.45 45.78
CA ASN A 371 51.11 30.85 46.19
C ASN A 371 50.79 30.96 47.69
N GLY A 372 49.97 30.05 48.22
CA GLY A 372 49.66 29.95 49.65
C GLY A 372 50.88 29.61 50.50
N ILE A 373 51.65 28.59 50.11
CA ILE A 373 52.89 28.18 50.77
C ILE A 373 53.89 29.34 50.79
N GLN A 374 54.12 29.97 49.64
CA GLN A 374 55.07 31.07 49.53
C GLN A 374 54.66 32.28 50.41
N ARG A 375 53.37 32.64 50.42
CA ARG A 375 52.82 33.69 51.31
C ARG A 375 52.94 33.34 52.80
N VAL A 376 52.96 32.06 53.17
CA VAL A 376 53.22 31.63 54.56
C VAL A 376 54.71 31.73 54.91
N ILE A 377 55.61 31.37 53.99
CA ILE A 377 57.06 31.54 54.17
C ILE A 377 57.42 33.02 54.33
N GLU A 378 56.88 33.88 53.46
CA GLU A 378 57.05 35.34 53.50
C GLU A 378 56.55 35.94 54.83
N LYS A 379 55.42 35.46 55.36
CA LYS A 379 54.90 35.88 56.68
C LYS A 379 55.64 35.28 57.87
N GLY A 380 56.32 34.14 57.69
CA GLY A 380 57.08 33.45 58.73
C GLY A 380 58.49 34.01 58.98
N GLY A 381 58.90 35.05 58.24
CA GLY A 381 60.26 35.62 58.32
C GLY A 381 61.35 34.73 57.70
N GLY A 382 60.97 33.66 56.99
CA GLY A 382 61.91 32.77 56.32
C GLY A 382 62.45 33.41 55.04
N THR A 383 63.78 33.44 54.86
CA THR A 383 64.40 33.87 53.60
C THR A 383 64.04 32.90 52.47
N ALA A 384 63.01 33.23 51.69
CA ALA A 384 62.64 32.47 50.51
C ALA A 384 63.82 32.45 49.52
N ARG A 385 64.46 31.28 49.38
CA ARG A 385 65.54 31.08 48.41
C ARG A 385 64.99 31.16 46.99
N LYS A 386 65.04 32.35 46.41
CA LYS A 386 64.96 32.53 44.95
C LYS A 386 66.03 31.63 44.31
N PRO A 387 65.77 31.04 43.12
CA PRO A 387 66.75 30.20 42.45
C PRO A 387 67.95 31.03 41.96
N ALA A 388 69.01 31.00 42.76
CA ALA A 388 70.37 31.52 42.50
C ALA A 388 70.51 33.03 42.20
N ASP A 389 70.98 33.79 43.20
CA ASP A 389 71.73 35.03 42.95
C ASP A 389 73.11 34.66 42.38
N LEU A 390 73.27 34.79 41.06
CA LEU A 390 74.54 34.46 40.36
C LEU A 390 75.74 35.29 40.85
N GLU A 391 75.50 36.47 41.43
CA GLU A 391 76.55 37.36 41.94
C GLU A 391 77.29 36.80 43.16
N SER A 392 76.76 35.75 43.80
CA SER A 392 77.40 35.11 44.98
C SER A 392 78.46 34.04 44.66
N ILE A 393 78.70 33.73 43.37
CA ILE A 393 79.54 32.59 42.94
C ILE A 393 80.82 33.02 42.16
N LEU A 394 80.95 34.27 41.74
CA LEU A 394 82.22 34.83 41.24
C LEU A 394 82.78 35.84 42.25
N GLY A 395 83.96 35.55 42.80
CA GLY A 395 84.65 36.42 43.74
C GLY A 395 85.23 37.70 43.11
N PRO A 396 85.62 38.70 43.92
CA PRO A 396 86.06 40.00 43.44
C PRO A 396 87.39 39.93 42.66
N VAL A 397 87.38 40.48 41.45
CA VAL A 397 88.58 40.69 40.62
C VAL A 397 89.02 42.16 40.75
N PRO A 398 90.30 42.48 41.02
CA PRO A 398 90.75 43.86 41.20
C PRO A 398 90.80 44.65 39.88
N ALA A 399 90.54 45.97 39.95
CA ALA A 399 90.83 46.91 38.87
C ALA A 399 92.37 47.05 38.69
N GLN A 400 92.95 47.31 37.51
CA GLN A 400 92.74 48.32 36.46
C GLN A 400 93.54 47.89 35.18
N PRO A 401 93.67 48.67 34.08
CA PRO A 401 92.98 49.90 33.63
C PRO A 401 92.36 49.80 32.20
N ASN A 402 91.85 50.92 31.69
CA ASN A 402 91.36 51.11 30.32
C ASN A 402 92.40 50.83 29.22
N MET A 403 91.93 50.29 28.09
CA MET A 403 92.25 50.81 26.75
C MET A 403 91.00 50.78 25.85
N SER A 404 90.90 51.75 24.93
CA SER A 404 89.65 52.11 24.24
C SER A 404 89.34 51.27 23.00
N ALA A 405 88.05 50.95 22.76
CA ALA A 405 87.60 50.29 21.52
C ALA A 405 86.13 50.60 21.12
N PHE A 406 85.60 51.81 21.38
CA PHE A 406 84.28 52.22 20.90
C PHE A 406 84.21 53.70 20.51
N SER A 407 83.78 53.96 19.27
CA SER A 407 83.22 55.27 18.85
C SER A 407 82.51 55.14 17.50
N PHE A 408 81.20 55.35 17.46
CA PHE A 408 80.45 56.01 16.37
C PHE A 408 79.08 56.46 16.94
N PRO A 409 78.41 57.49 16.38
CA PRO A 409 77.92 58.58 17.25
C PRO A 409 76.41 58.69 17.41
N MET A 410 76.01 59.33 18.50
CA MET A 410 74.71 60.00 18.67
C MET A 410 74.73 61.38 18.00
N PRO A 411 73.57 61.88 17.52
CA PRO A 411 73.28 63.31 17.44
C PRO A 411 72.74 63.83 18.79
N ASP A 412 73.18 65.00 19.23
CA ASP A 412 72.78 65.64 20.50
C ASP A 412 71.38 66.30 20.47
N ALA A 413 70.76 66.38 21.66
CA ALA A 413 69.91 67.52 22.06
C ALA A 413 69.69 67.58 23.60
N SER A 414 70.65 68.18 24.30
CA SER A 414 70.48 69.00 25.53
C SER A 414 69.30 68.78 26.51
N SER A 415 69.66 68.36 27.72
CA SER A 415 69.00 68.57 29.05
C SER A 415 68.75 70.07 29.39
N PRO A 416 68.19 70.52 30.56
CA PRO A 416 68.06 69.84 31.87
C PRO A 416 66.68 70.09 32.60
N PRO A 417 66.51 70.23 33.95
CA PRO A 417 65.61 69.34 34.69
C PRO A 417 64.62 70.08 35.67
N GLN A 418 64.23 69.40 36.77
CA GLN A 418 63.43 69.87 37.94
C GLN A 418 61.90 69.98 37.75
N THR A 419 61.04 69.85 38.78
CA THR A 419 60.84 68.78 39.80
C THR A 419 59.58 69.10 40.63
N ALA A 420 58.55 68.22 40.60
CA ALA A 420 57.47 68.10 41.61
C ALA A 420 56.56 69.34 41.86
N PRO A 421 55.50 69.27 42.71
CA PRO A 421 54.81 68.10 43.27
C PRO A 421 53.27 68.06 43.03
N ASN A 422 52.69 66.87 43.23
CA ASN A 422 51.37 66.53 43.81
C ASN A 422 50.26 67.61 43.94
N LEU A 423 49.03 67.30 43.46
CA LEU A 423 47.77 67.34 44.25
C LEU A 423 46.52 66.87 43.47
N GLY A 424 45.58 66.21 44.15
CA GLY A 424 44.13 66.32 43.88
C GLY A 424 43.44 65.39 42.86
N ALA A 425 42.57 64.51 43.35
CA ALA A 425 41.35 64.04 42.67
C ALA A 425 40.13 64.89 43.18
N PRO A 426 38.81 64.61 42.96
CA PRO A 426 38.17 63.49 42.22
C PRO A 426 36.82 63.75 41.45
N PHE A 427 36.53 62.96 40.39
CA PHE A 427 35.17 62.55 39.91
C PHE A 427 34.18 63.70 39.45
N PRO A 428 32.90 63.49 39.01
CA PRO A 428 32.05 62.27 38.91
C PRO A 428 31.20 62.02 37.62
N ASN A 429 30.40 60.94 37.71
CA ASN A 429 29.55 60.16 36.76
C ASN A 429 28.37 60.77 35.95
N ALA A 430 28.00 60.01 34.88
CA ALA A 430 26.63 59.66 34.37
C ALA A 430 25.76 60.73 33.64
N PRO A 431 24.59 60.41 33.01
CA PRO A 431 23.89 59.12 32.75
C PRO A 431 23.46 58.89 31.25
N ALA A 432 22.54 57.93 30.99
CA ALA A 432 21.80 57.71 29.72
C ALA A 432 20.26 57.81 29.95
N PRO A 433 19.36 58.02 28.93
CA PRO A 433 18.62 56.87 28.32
C PRO A 433 17.89 57.02 26.92
N ALA A 434 17.77 55.90 26.19
CA ALA A 434 16.56 55.27 25.54
C ALA A 434 15.62 55.86 24.42
N VAL A 435 15.11 54.91 23.59
CA VAL A 435 13.85 54.77 22.75
C VAL A 435 13.59 55.57 21.42
N SER A 436 13.52 54.88 20.25
CA SER A 436 12.34 54.77 19.30
C SER A 436 12.68 54.37 17.82
N PRO A 437 11.78 53.66 17.07
CA PRO A 437 11.88 53.33 15.62
C PRO A 437 10.73 54.00 14.79
N PRO A 438 10.25 53.57 13.59
CA PRO A 438 10.78 52.71 12.49
C PRO A 438 10.66 53.33 11.05
N ALA A 439 11.20 52.69 9.98
CA ALA A 439 10.71 52.78 8.57
C ALA A 439 11.39 51.76 7.60
N PRO A 440 10.77 51.34 6.47
CA PRO A 440 11.34 50.39 5.50
C PRO A 440 11.76 51.00 4.13
N SER A 441 12.57 50.27 3.35
CA SER A 441 12.90 50.58 1.94
C SER A 441 12.99 49.32 1.05
N ALA A 442 12.54 49.44 -0.20
CA ALA A 442 12.52 48.37 -1.22
C ALA A 442 13.64 48.55 -2.30
N PRO A 443 13.95 47.54 -3.14
CA PRO A 443 15.20 47.49 -3.93
C PRO A 443 15.08 48.06 -5.36
N ASN A 444 16.22 48.39 -6.01
CA ASN A 444 16.27 48.63 -7.47
C ASN A 444 17.69 48.49 -8.09
N ASN A 445 17.72 48.45 -9.44
CA ASN A 445 18.85 48.44 -10.40
C ASN A 445 19.64 47.10 -10.54
N ARG A 446 19.74 46.46 -11.72
CA ARG A 446 20.26 46.84 -13.07
C ARG A 446 21.80 46.80 -13.14
N PHE A 447 22.49 46.35 -14.19
CA PHE A 447 22.21 45.76 -15.53
C PHE A 447 23.53 45.07 -16.02
N PRO A 448 23.72 44.56 -17.27
CA PRO A 448 22.84 44.35 -18.44
C PRO A 448 22.60 42.82 -18.70
N GLY A 449 22.11 42.30 -19.84
CA GLY A 449 21.49 42.89 -21.04
C GLY A 449 22.22 42.60 -22.37
N SER A 450 21.59 41.84 -23.28
CA SER A 450 21.92 41.69 -24.71
C SER A 450 20.62 41.51 -25.53
N ALA A 451 20.66 41.80 -26.84
CA ALA A 451 19.47 42.06 -27.68
C ALA A 451 19.10 40.92 -28.67
N PRO A 452 17.84 40.86 -29.16
CA PRO A 452 17.35 39.72 -29.97
C PRO A 452 17.70 39.82 -31.46
N GLN A 453 17.58 38.69 -32.18
CA GLN A 453 17.78 38.59 -33.63
C GLN A 453 16.54 38.03 -34.34
N ALA A 454 16.27 38.51 -35.55
CA ALA A 454 15.00 38.30 -36.27
C ALA A 454 15.07 37.19 -37.35
N ALA A 455 13.90 36.83 -37.89
CA ALA A 455 13.74 35.78 -38.89
C ALA A 455 14.10 36.23 -40.33
N PRO A 456 14.57 35.30 -41.19
CA PRO A 456 14.71 35.53 -42.63
C PRO A 456 13.41 35.23 -43.40
N SER A 457 13.19 35.94 -44.51
CA SER A 457 11.96 35.88 -45.32
C SER A 457 12.11 35.11 -46.65
N ARG A 458 10.96 34.83 -47.28
CA ARG A 458 10.78 33.99 -48.49
C ARG A 458 10.93 34.76 -49.82
N PRO A 459 11.60 34.15 -50.81
CA PRO A 459 11.19 34.15 -52.22
C PRO A 459 10.88 32.71 -52.68
N GLY A 460 10.17 32.41 -53.76
CA GLY A 460 9.36 33.18 -54.72
C GLY A 460 8.71 32.18 -55.71
N ALA A 461 7.54 32.48 -56.29
CA ALA A 461 6.89 31.60 -57.29
C ALA A 461 7.27 32.02 -58.74
N PRO A 462 7.03 31.19 -59.76
CA PRO A 462 5.87 31.52 -60.63
C PRO A 462 5.12 30.35 -61.34
N ASN A 463 3.87 30.65 -61.69
CA ASN A 463 3.06 30.20 -62.86
C ASN A 463 2.42 28.79 -62.97
N ALA A 464 1.24 28.81 -63.60
CA ALA A 464 0.30 27.76 -64.02
C ALA A 464 -0.67 28.37 -65.09
N PRO A 465 -1.70 27.70 -65.66
CA PRO A 465 -2.08 26.28 -65.65
C PRO A 465 -1.78 25.57 -67.00
N PRO A 466 -2.63 25.36 -68.05
CA PRO A 466 -4.08 25.63 -68.28
C PRO A 466 -4.98 24.42 -68.69
N ALA A 467 -6.29 24.55 -68.40
CA ALA A 467 -7.47 24.06 -69.16
C ALA A 467 -7.82 22.55 -69.33
N ALA A 468 -9.13 22.31 -69.52
CA ALA A 468 -9.79 21.05 -69.92
C ALA A 468 -10.56 21.25 -71.24
N PRO A 469 -11.06 20.19 -71.93
CA PRO A 469 -12.37 19.58 -71.64
C PRO A 469 -12.27 18.01 -71.55
N SER A 470 -13.23 17.09 -71.76
CA SER A 470 -14.55 17.07 -72.44
C SER A 470 -15.51 15.96 -71.93
N ARG A 471 -16.77 16.02 -72.39
CA ARG A 471 -17.77 14.92 -72.54
C ARG A 471 -18.14 14.84 -74.06
N PRO A 472 -19.02 13.94 -74.60
CA PRO A 472 -19.93 12.97 -73.96
C PRO A 472 -19.98 11.54 -74.60
N GLY A 473 -20.88 10.67 -74.10
CA GLY A 473 -21.54 9.61 -74.90
C GLY A 473 -21.41 8.17 -74.40
N GLY A 474 -22.48 7.36 -74.52
CA GLY A 474 -22.41 5.89 -74.47
C GLY A 474 -23.26 5.14 -73.42
N THR A 475 -24.52 4.86 -73.74
CA THR A 475 -25.36 3.77 -73.17
C THR A 475 -26.02 3.03 -74.36
N PRO A 476 -26.56 1.79 -74.25
CA PRO A 476 -26.74 0.93 -73.06
C PRO A 476 -26.19 -0.51 -73.22
N GLY A 477 -26.33 -1.36 -72.19
CA GLY A 477 -26.09 -2.82 -72.27
C GLY A 477 -26.36 -3.54 -70.94
N ALA A 478 -27.13 -4.63 -70.96
CA ALA A 478 -27.54 -5.38 -69.76
C ALA A 478 -26.53 -6.47 -69.32
N GLY A 479 -26.50 -6.84 -68.03
CA GLY A 479 -25.58 -7.90 -67.54
C GLY A 479 -25.64 -8.23 -66.04
N VAL A 480 -26.66 -9.00 -65.63
CA VAL A 480 -26.70 -10.04 -64.56
C VAL A 480 -25.70 -9.99 -63.37
N ALA A 481 -26.26 -9.80 -62.16
CA ALA A 481 -25.97 -10.38 -60.81
C ALA A 481 -24.53 -10.71 -60.31
N GLY A 482 -24.28 -10.63 -58.98
CA GLY A 482 -23.07 -11.31 -58.44
C GLY A 482 -22.58 -11.26 -56.99
N GLN A 483 -23.13 -10.51 -56.01
CA GLN A 483 -22.69 -10.53 -54.57
C GLN A 483 -21.21 -10.11 -54.26
N PRO A 484 -20.76 -9.97 -52.98
CA PRO A 484 -21.47 -9.56 -51.76
C PRO A 484 -20.84 -8.38 -50.98
N MET A 485 -21.70 -7.69 -50.21
CA MET A 485 -21.49 -7.06 -48.89
C MET A 485 -20.06 -6.86 -48.31
N PHE A 486 -19.69 -5.59 -48.06
CA PHE A 486 -19.23 -5.07 -46.75
C PHE A 486 -19.34 -3.53 -46.74
N GLY A 487 -19.84 -2.93 -45.65
CA GLY A 487 -19.97 -1.47 -45.51
C GLY A 487 -20.94 -1.06 -44.40
N ASN A 488 -20.53 -0.10 -43.55
CA ASN A 488 -21.26 0.31 -42.35
C ASN A 488 -22.26 1.46 -42.59
N GLU A 489 -22.91 1.87 -41.49
CA GLU A 489 -23.61 3.14 -41.21
C GLU A 489 -25.13 3.21 -41.46
N ARG A 490 -25.89 3.06 -40.37
CA ARG A 490 -27.15 3.80 -40.15
C ARG A 490 -27.33 4.21 -38.69
N THR A 491 -26.88 5.42 -38.38
CA THR A 491 -27.54 6.24 -37.35
C THR A 491 -28.92 6.62 -37.87
N MET A 492 -29.99 6.33 -37.14
CA MET A 492 -31.34 6.85 -37.40
C MET A 492 -32.00 7.23 -36.08
N ALA A 493 -32.50 8.46 -36.00
CA ALA A 493 -33.26 8.93 -34.84
C ALA A 493 -34.73 8.53 -34.97
N MET A 494 -35.38 8.28 -33.83
CA MET A 494 -36.84 8.16 -33.75
C MET A 494 -37.44 9.45 -33.17
N PRO A 495 -38.63 9.90 -33.64
CA PRO A 495 -39.27 11.13 -33.17
C PRO A 495 -39.89 10.93 -31.77
N GLY A 496 -40.01 12.04 -31.03
CA GLY A 496 -40.45 12.01 -29.63
C GLY A 496 -41.96 11.77 -29.43
N GLY A 497 -42.28 10.96 -28.43
CA GLY A 497 -43.58 10.94 -27.76
C GLY A 497 -43.42 11.46 -26.32
N SER A 498 -44.28 12.38 -25.89
CA SER A 498 -44.21 12.93 -24.52
C SER A 498 -44.83 11.95 -23.50
N PRO A 499 -44.25 11.77 -22.30
CA PRO A 499 -44.84 10.93 -21.27
C PRO A 499 -46.09 11.60 -20.65
N PRO A 500 -47.19 10.85 -20.41
CA PRO A 500 -48.31 11.36 -19.63
C PRO A 500 -47.90 11.51 -18.16
N ALA A 501 -48.33 12.60 -17.51
CA ALA A 501 -48.01 12.85 -16.12
C ALA A 501 -48.92 12.05 -15.18
N PHE A 502 -48.32 11.31 -14.23
CA PHE A 502 -49.05 10.74 -13.11
C PHE A 502 -49.36 11.84 -12.09
N GLY A 503 -50.62 12.27 -12.06
CA GLY A 503 -51.11 13.27 -11.11
C GLY A 503 -51.17 12.74 -9.67
N GLN A 504 -50.96 13.63 -8.71
CA GLN A 504 -51.18 13.34 -7.29
C GLN A 504 -52.69 13.18 -7.00
N ALA A 505 -53.04 12.21 -6.16
CA ALA A 505 -54.37 12.08 -5.57
C ALA A 505 -54.24 11.83 -4.06
N ALA A 506 -55.04 12.55 -3.26
CA ALA A 506 -55.02 12.53 -1.80
C ALA A 506 -56.17 11.65 -1.23
N PRO A 507 -56.09 11.18 0.04
CA PRO A 507 -56.99 10.17 0.58
C PRO A 507 -58.20 10.74 1.35
N PRO A 508 -59.29 9.95 1.47
CA PRO A 508 -60.30 10.08 2.52
C PRO A 508 -60.65 8.72 3.19
N PRO A 509 -61.48 8.68 4.26
CA PRO A 509 -61.30 9.32 5.57
C PRO A 509 -61.45 8.30 6.74
N ALA A 510 -61.52 8.75 8.00
CA ALA A 510 -61.35 7.90 9.20
C ALA A 510 -62.61 7.67 10.07
N ALA A 511 -62.67 6.49 10.72
CA ALA A 511 -63.40 6.16 11.97
C ALA A 511 -62.98 4.75 12.46
N GLY A 512 -63.09 4.32 13.73
CA GLY A 512 -63.46 5.08 14.95
C GLY A 512 -63.85 4.24 16.18
N ALA A 513 -62.87 3.64 16.89
CA ALA A 513 -62.99 3.13 18.29
C ALA A 513 -63.89 1.85 18.51
N PRO A 514 -64.09 1.34 19.75
CA PRO A 514 -63.09 0.67 20.61
C PRO A 514 -63.57 -0.67 21.27
N VAL A 515 -62.92 -1.10 22.37
CA VAL A 515 -63.25 -2.25 23.28
C VAL A 515 -62.86 -3.66 22.74
N GLY A 516 -62.35 -4.62 23.53
CA GLY A 516 -61.82 -4.57 24.91
C GLY A 516 -61.95 -5.89 25.70
N ALA A 517 -60.91 -6.23 26.51
CA ALA A 517 -60.81 -7.41 27.40
C ALA A 517 -60.69 -8.79 26.67
N GLN A 518 -60.24 -9.90 27.28
CA GLN A 518 -60.03 -10.25 28.70
C GLN A 518 -58.71 -11.04 28.93
N SER A 519 -58.19 -10.98 30.17
CA SER A 519 -57.53 -12.01 31.01
C SER A 519 -56.49 -13.01 30.43
N ALA A 520 -55.50 -13.51 31.20
CA ALA A 520 -55.39 -13.59 32.66
C ALA A 520 -53.96 -13.42 33.22
N THR A 521 -53.88 -13.10 34.51
CA THR A 521 -52.65 -12.93 35.32
C THR A 521 -52.50 -14.01 36.39
N VAL A 522 -51.35 -14.71 36.45
CA VAL A 522 -50.69 -15.30 37.65
C VAL A 522 -49.20 -15.50 37.24
N ALA A 523 -48.11 -15.02 37.85
CA ALA A 523 -47.71 -14.53 39.18
C ALA A 523 -46.91 -15.56 40.05
N ALA A 524 -45.62 -15.23 40.26
CA ALA A 524 -44.71 -15.66 41.33
C ALA A 524 -44.09 -17.09 41.37
N SER A 525 -42.79 -17.12 41.69
CA SER A 525 -41.95 -18.24 42.17
C SER A 525 -42.03 -18.34 43.73
N PRO A 526 -41.15 -19.04 44.51
CA PRO A 526 -39.99 -19.93 44.21
C PRO A 526 -39.95 -21.25 45.05
N GLY A 527 -38.89 -22.08 44.94
CA GLY A 527 -38.68 -23.18 45.92
C GLY A 527 -37.56 -24.25 45.70
N ALA A 528 -36.35 -23.97 46.19
CA ALA A 528 -35.41 -24.89 46.88
C ALA A 528 -35.07 -26.35 46.41
N ASN A 529 -33.83 -26.50 45.90
CA ASN A 529 -32.71 -27.25 46.53
C ASN A 529 -32.68 -28.81 46.63
N LYS A 530 -31.70 -29.46 45.96
CA LYS A 530 -30.65 -30.32 46.60
C LYS A 530 -29.49 -30.73 45.67
N MET A 531 -28.39 -31.22 46.27
CA MET A 531 -27.08 -31.50 45.65
C MET A 531 -26.81 -33.01 45.44
N SER A 532 -25.89 -33.38 44.53
CA SER A 532 -24.71 -34.23 44.83
C SER A 532 -23.82 -34.59 43.61
N ALA A 533 -22.56 -34.12 43.64
CA ALA A 533 -21.28 -34.82 43.38
C ALA A 533 -20.99 -35.71 42.13
N ALA A 534 -19.68 -35.94 41.93
CA ALA A 534 -18.98 -36.98 41.13
C ALA A 534 -18.90 -36.81 39.59
N THR A 535 -17.80 -37.12 38.88
CA THR A 535 -16.33 -37.16 39.19
C THR A 535 -15.55 -37.05 37.85
N SER A 536 -14.35 -36.47 37.84
CA SER A 536 -13.44 -36.48 36.67
C SER A 536 -12.68 -37.80 36.50
N PRO A 537 -12.23 -38.15 35.27
CA PRO A 537 -11.01 -38.94 35.07
C PRO A 537 -9.90 -38.16 34.34
N ALA A 538 -8.66 -38.64 34.45
CA ALA A 538 -7.43 -38.00 33.97
C ALA A 538 -6.48 -39.06 33.29
N PRO A 539 -5.33 -38.68 32.68
CA PRO A 539 -4.70 -39.45 31.59
C PRO A 539 -3.54 -40.40 32.00
N PHE A 540 -3.11 -41.24 31.06
CA PHE A 540 -1.95 -42.15 31.15
C PHE A 540 -1.23 -42.33 29.77
N PRO A 541 0.02 -42.87 29.69
CA PRO A 541 1.10 -42.22 28.92
C PRO A 541 1.89 -43.20 27.97
N PRO A 542 3.07 -42.85 27.37
CA PRO A 542 3.55 -43.53 26.15
C PRO A 542 4.67 -44.59 26.31
N GLN A 543 4.76 -45.48 25.29
CA GLN A 543 5.89 -46.31 24.81
C GLN A 543 5.48 -46.95 23.45
N GLY A 544 6.33 -47.54 22.60
CA GLY A 544 7.78 -47.80 22.62
C GLY A 544 8.27 -48.40 21.27
N GLY A 545 9.46 -49.03 21.23
CA GLY A 545 9.99 -49.82 20.09
C GLY A 545 10.76 -51.08 20.59
N PRO A 546 11.32 -51.99 19.74
CA PRO A 546 11.83 -51.75 18.37
C PRO A 546 11.61 -52.83 17.26
N ALA A 547 11.89 -52.42 16.01
CA ALA A 547 12.23 -53.12 14.74
C ALA A 547 12.20 -54.67 14.54
N LYS A 548 11.59 -55.13 13.42
CA LYS A 548 12.28 -55.66 12.18
C LYS A 548 11.29 -55.89 10.99
N ALA A 549 11.78 -56.21 9.78
CA ALA A 549 11.02 -56.30 8.51
C ALA A 549 10.96 -57.73 7.89
N PRO A 550 9.98 -58.01 7.00
CA PRO A 550 10.17 -58.12 5.53
C PRO A 550 9.17 -57.20 4.73
N LYS A 551 9.33 -56.82 3.44
CA LYS A 551 9.44 -57.56 2.15
C LYS A 551 8.17 -58.37 1.82
N ASP A 552 7.51 -58.30 0.64
CA ASP A 552 7.82 -57.69 -0.67
C ASP A 552 6.56 -57.19 -1.43
N GLU A 553 6.76 -56.34 -2.47
CA GLU A 553 5.93 -56.08 -3.69
C GLU A 553 4.41 -55.68 -3.55
N ASP A 554 3.80 -54.79 -4.36
CA ASP A 554 4.25 -54.11 -5.61
C ASP A 554 3.53 -52.74 -5.90
N GLU A 555 3.99 -52.05 -6.95
CA GLU A 555 3.40 -50.89 -7.70
C GLU A 555 2.87 -49.63 -6.95
N GLN A 556 3.69 -48.57 -6.92
CA GLN A 556 3.22 -47.16 -6.94
C GLN A 556 4.09 -46.26 -7.84
N THR A 557 3.45 -45.42 -8.65
CA THR A 557 4.10 -44.52 -9.61
C THR A 557 4.66 -43.25 -8.96
N MET A 558 5.98 -43.20 -8.72
CA MET A 558 6.65 -42.02 -8.18
C MET A 558 6.90 -40.95 -9.25
N VAL A 559 6.53 -39.70 -8.94
CA VAL A 559 6.95 -38.50 -9.70
C VAL A 559 8.19 -37.91 -9.04
N ALA A 560 9.25 -37.70 -9.80
CA ALA A 560 10.54 -37.24 -9.27
C ALA A 560 10.48 -35.79 -8.75
N GLN A 561 11.14 -35.54 -7.62
CA GLN A 561 11.42 -34.19 -7.14
C GLN A 561 12.49 -33.52 -8.01
N PRO A 562 12.32 -32.26 -8.45
CA PRO A 562 13.37 -31.53 -9.17
C PRO A 562 14.56 -31.22 -8.26
N SER A 563 15.77 -31.30 -8.81
CA SER A 563 17.03 -31.14 -8.06
C SER A 563 17.36 -29.69 -7.71
N ALA A 564 18.18 -29.51 -6.67
CA ALA A 564 18.44 -28.23 -6.03
C ALA A 564 19.11 -27.15 -6.91
N ASP A 565 19.75 -27.52 -8.02
CA ASP A 565 20.42 -26.58 -8.93
C ASP A 565 19.44 -25.58 -9.58
N LEU A 566 18.18 -25.97 -9.80
CA LEU A 566 17.14 -25.07 -10.30
C LEU A 566 16.74 -24.00 -9.28
N ILE A 567 16.98 -24.23 -7.97
CA ILE A 567 16.74 -23.26 -6.91
C ILE A 567 17.92 -22.29 -6.81
N ALA A 568 19.16 -22.77 -7.00
CA ALA A 568 20.34 -21.91 -7.08
C ALA A 568 20.25 -20.90 -8.25
N ALA A 569 19.68 -21.30 -9.39
CA ALA A 569 19.53 -20.46 -10.58
C ALA A 569 18.63 -19.22 -10.41
N THR A 570 17.87 -19.09 -9.31
CA THR A 570 17.02 -17.90 -9.03
C THR A 570 17.59 -16.97 -7.95
N GLY A 571 18.71 -17.34 -7.32
CA GLY A 571 19.41 -16.55 -6.29
C GLY A 571 20.27 -15.37 -6.81
N GLY A 572 19.78 -14.61 -7.79
CA GLY A 572 20.59 -13.71 -8.64
C GLY A 572 20.59 -12.20 -8.33
N HIS A 573 20.03 -11.73 -7.21
CA HIS A 573 19.83 -10.30 -6.93
C HIS A 573 21.10 -9.52 -6.50
N ALA A 574 22.17 -9.61 -7.29
CA ALA A 574 23.44 -8.89 -7.09
C ALA A 574 24.13 -8.40 -8.38
N ALA A 575 23.56 -8.63 -9.57
CA ALA A 575 24.22 -8.37 -10.86
C ALA A 575 23.33 -7.61 -11.87
N ALA A 576 22.59 -6.58 -11.41
CA ALA A 576 21.69 -5.78 -12.25
C ALA A 576 22.03 -4.29 -12.21
N ASN A 577 23.13 -3.90 -12.89
CA ASN A 577 23.49 -2.49 -13.11
C ASN A 577 24.34 -2.26 -14.38
N ASP A 578 24.42 -3.24 -15.28
CA ASP A 578 25.07 -3.07 -16.59
C ASP A 578 24.01 -2.93 -17.70
N PRO A 579 23.87 -1.74 -18.34
CA PRO A 579 22.89 -1.54 -19.40
C PRO A 579 23.17 -2.36 -20.66
N ALA A 580 24.37 -2.94 -20.83
CA ALA A 580 24.65 -3.84 -21.94
C ALA A 580 23.83 -5.15 -21.86
N ALA A 581 23.52 -5.63 -20.66
CA ALA A 581 22.73 -6.85 -20.45
C ALA A 581 21.25 -6.64 -20.82
N GLU A 582 20.63 -5.55 -20.36
CA GLU A 582 19.26 -5.19 -20.72
C GLU A 582 19.08 -5.03 -22.24
N TRP A 583 20.08 -4.48 -22.92
CA TRP A 583 20.03 -4.26 -24.37
C TRP A 583 20.13 -5.54 -25.20
N HIS A 584 20.82 -6.58 -24.71
CA HIS A 584 20.79 -7.91 -25.36
C HIS A 584 19.41 -8.57 -25.24
N GLN A 585 18.79 -8.54 -24.06
CA GLN A 585 17.46 -9.13 -23.85
C GLN A 585 16.39 -8.47 -24.75
N VAL A 586 16.41 -7.14 -24.85
CA VAL A 586 15.48 -6.39 -25.75
C VAL A 586 15.78 -6.67 -27.24
N TYR A 587 17.01 -7.00 -27.61
CA TYR A 587 17.36 -7.39 -28.99
C TYR A 587 16.86 -8.80 -29.33
N GLU A 588 17.01 -9.77 -28.41
CA GLU A 588 16.47 -11.12 -28.58
C GLU A 588 14.94 -11.13 -28.65
N GLU A 589 14.27 -10.36 -27.77
CA GLU A 589 12.83 -10.13 -27.83
C GLU A 589 12.42 -9.52 -29.19
N PHE A 590 13.18 -8.55 -29.71
CA PHE A 590 12.89 -7.90 -30.98
C PHE A 590 13.09 -8.82 -32.20
N LEU A 591 14.13 -9.64 -32.21
CA LEU A 591 14.34 -10.66 -33.23
C LEU A 591 13.24 -11.73 -33.21
N ARG A 592 12.81 -12.15 -32.00
CA ARG A 592 11.69 -13.06 -31.82
C ARG A 592 10.40 -12.47 -32.38
N THR A 593 10.03 -11.25 -31.98
CA THR A 593 8.81 -10.59 -32.48
C THR A 593 8.87 -10.34 -33.99
N LYS A 594 10.03 -10.01 -34.57
CA LYS A 594 10.19 -9.91 -36.04
C LYS A 594 9.92 -11.24 -36.75
N ARG A 595 10.42 -12.36 -36.20
CA ARG A 595 10.18 -13.70 -36.73
C ARG A 595 8.70 -14.10 -36.63
N GLU A 596 8.06 -13.80 -35.49
CA GLU A 596 6.62 -14.01 -35.27
C GLU A 596 5.75 -13.12 -36.19
N CYS A 597 6.24 -11.95 -36.61
CA CYS A 597 5.60 -11.06 -37.59
C CYS A 597 5.95 -11.37 -39.06
N GLY A 598 6.78 -12.39 -39.35
CA GLY A 598 7.19 -12.75 -40.71
C GLY A 598 8.10 -11.73 -41.43
N GLU A 599 8.74 -10.80 -40.70
CA GLU A 599 9.66 -9.83 -41.30
C GLU A 599 11.08 -10.41 -41.46
N PRO A 600 11.80 -10.13 -42.57
CA PRO A 600 13.17 -10.60 -42.74
C PRO A 600 14.10 -10.01 -41.68
N THR A 601 14.86 -10.89 -41.03
CA THR A 601 15.84 -10.53 -39.97
C THR A 601 17.26 -10.35 -40.50
N GLU A 602 17.52 -10.70 -41.76
CA GLU A 602 18.85 -10.65 -42.37
C GLU A 602 19.36 -9.20 -42.49
N GLY A 603 20.54 -8.93 -41.92
CA GLY A 603 21.19 -7.61 -41.91
C GLY A 603 21.01 -6.77 -40.64
N LEU A 604 20.12 -7.18 -39.72
CA LEU A 604 19.98 -6.56 -38.39
C LEU A 604 21.02 -7.14 -37.42
N THR A 605 22.13 -6.43 -37.19
CA THR A 605 23.16 -6.81 -36.20
C THR A 605 22.95 -6.09 -34.87
N PHE A 606 23.38 -6.72 -33.77
CA PHE A 606 23.28 -6.15 -32.42
C PHE A 606 23.89 -4.74 -32.32
N GLU A 607 25.05 -4.50 -32.93
CA GLU A 607 25.72 -3.19 -32.91
C GLU A 607 24.86 -2.06 -33.49
N LYS A 608 24.18 -2.31 -34.63
CA LYS A 608 23.29 -1.32 -35.28
C LYS A 608 22.06 -1.05 -34.42
N PHE A 609 21.53 -2.09 -33.78
CA PHE A 609 20.41 -2.00 -32.84
C PHE A 609 20.80 -1.21 -31.58
N GLN A 610 21.97 -1.50 -31.00
CA GLN A 610 22.55 -0.84 -29.84
C GLN A 610 22.81 0.65 -30.09
N GLN A 611 23.38 1.01 -31.25
CA GLN A 611 23.55 2.41 -31.67
C GLN A 611 22.20 3.15 -31.79
N THR A 612 21.17 2.46 -32.29
CA THR A 612 19.81 3.00 -32.42
C THR A 612 19.15 3.22 -31.05
N LEU A 613 19.23 2.24 -30.14
CA LEU A 613 18.75 2.36 -28.76
C LEU A 613 19.46 3.49 -28.00
N LYS A 614 20.79 3.58 -28.12
CA LYS A 614 21.59 4.64 -27.48
C LYS A 614 21.16 6.03 -27.97
N LYS A 615 21.03 6.23 -29.28
CA LYS A 615 20.56 7.50 -29.88
C LYS A 615 19.13 7.86 -29.47
N ASN A 616 18.25 6.86 -29.35
CA ASN A 616 16.86 7.05 -28.89
C ASN A 616 16.81 7.43 -27.40
N ARG A 617 17.55 6.71 -26.54
CA ARG A 617 17.72 7.00 -25.12
C ARG A 617 18.20 8.43 -24.90
N ASP A 618 19.31 8.81 -25.55
CA ASP A 618 19.95 10.11 -25.33
C ASP A 618 19.02 11.27 -25.75
N ALA A 619 18.24 11.08 -26.83
CA ALA A 619 17.20 12.03 -27.24
C ALA A 619 16.02 12.12 -26.25
N LEU A 620 15.58 11.00 -25.65
CA LEU A 620 14.55 11.02 -24.60
C LEU A 620 15.06 11.68 -23.30
N MET A 621 16.30 11.40 -22.91
CA MET A 621 16.93 12.04 -21.74
C MET A 621 17.00 13.55 -21.92
N GLN A 622 17.42 14.03 -23.10
CA GLN A 622 17.47 15.46 -23.42
C GLN A 622 16.09 16.13 -23.47
N ARG A 623 15.05 15.43 -23.93
CA ARG A 623 13.67 15.98 -24.04
C ARG A 623 12.86 15.93 -22.74
N HIS A 624 13.11 14.96 -21.87
CA HIS A 624 12.26 14.70 -20.70
C HIS A 624 12.98 14.77 -19.34
N GLY A 625 14.31 15.01 -19.32
CA GLY A 625 15.08 15.20 -18.09
C GLY A 625 15.22 13.95 -17.20
N CYS A 626 14.97 12.76 -17.76
CA CYS A 626 14.92 11.51 -17.00
C CYS A 626 16.30 10.83 -16.92
N LYS A 627 16.64 10.25 -15.77
CA LYS A 627 17.94 9.57 -15.52
C LYS A 627 18.05 8.19 -16.19
N ARG A 628 16.94 7.47 -16.36
CA ARG A 628 16.90 6.11 -16.94
C ARG A 628 15.69 5.97 -17.87
N VAL A 629 15.82 5.13 -18.90
CA VAL A 629 14.77 4.81 -19.88
C VAL A 629 14.79 3.30 -20.07
N LYS A 630 13.63 2.64 -19.89
CA LYS A 630 13.47 1.20 -20.18
C LYS A 630 12.84 1.02 -21.56
N PHE A 631 13.32 0.05 -22.32
CA PHE A 631 12.76 -0.33 -23.62
C PHE A 631 11.95 -1.62 -23.50
N SER A 632 10.91 -1.76 -24.32
CA SER A 632 10.07 -2.96 -24.43
C SER A 632 9.59 -3.13 -25.87
N VAL A 633 9.57 -4.36 -26.39
CA VAL A 633 9.07 -4.65 -27.73
C VAL A 633 7.53 -4.73 -27.72
N TYR A 634 6.90 -4.35 -28.83
CA TYR A 634 5.46 -4.53 -29.06
C TYR A 634 5.16 -4.65 -30.56
N VAL A 635 4.06 -5.31 -30.92
CA VAL A 635 3.59 -5.35 -32.32
C VAL A 635 2.68 -4.15 -32.59
N LYS A 636 2.90 -3.46 -33.71
CA LYS A 636 2.00 -2.41 -34.24
C LYS A 636 1.82 -2.61 -35.74
N GLU A 637 0.58 -2.63 -36.23
CA GLU A 637 0.27 -2.77 -37.66
C GLU A 637 0.97 -3.98 -38.33
N GLY A 638 1.09 -5.09 -37.59
CA GLY A 638 1.77 -6.32 -38.05
C GLY A 638 3.31 -6.24 -38.07
N ARG A 639 3.92 -5.22 -37.47
CA ARG A 639 5.39 -5.03 -37.45
C ARG A 639 5.94 -4.89 -36.04
N ALA A 640 7.16 -5.39 -35.83
CA ALA A 640 7.86 -5.27 -34.55
C ALA A 640 8.31 -3.82 -34.30
N SER A 641 7.89 -3.25 -33.17
CA SER A 641 8.15 -1.88 -32.76
C SER A 641 8.74 -1.82 -31.34
N LEU A 642 9.46 -0.74 -31.03
CA LEU A 642 10.06 -0.50 -29.71
C LEU A 642 9.36 0.65 -29.01
N LYS A 643 8.95 0.44 -27.76
CA LYS A 643 8.41 1.48 -26.87
C LYS A 643 9.47 1.83 -25.82
N ALA A 644 9.78 3.12 -25.72
CA ALA A 644 10.68 3.65 -24.70
C ALA A 644 9.86 4.29 -23.57
N THR A 645 10.03 3.81 -22.35
CA THR A 645 9.35 4.32 -21.16
C THR A 645 10.36 4.99 -20.23
N PRO A 646 10.27 6.31 -19.98
CA PRO A 646 11.17 6.97 -19.05
C PRO A 646 10.87 6.52 -17.62
N VAL A 647 11.91 6.11 -16.89
CA VAL A 647 11.81 5.75 -15.47
C VAL A 647 12.17 6.99 -14.66
N ARG A 648 11.18 7.54 -13.95
CA ARG A 648 11.40 8.57 -12.93
C ARG A 648 11.63 7.89 -11.58
N GLU A 649 12.73 8.26 -10.95
CA GLU A 649 13.05 8.08 -9.52
C GLU A 649 13.15 9.47 -8.90
#